data_AF-A0A947YN85-F1
#
_entry.id   AF-A0A947YN85-F1
#
_cell.length_a   1.000
_cell.length_b   1.000
_cell.length_c   1.000
_cell.angle_alpha   90.00
_cell.angle_beta   90.00
_cell.angle_gamma   90.00
#
_symmetry.space_group_name_H-M   'P 1'
#
loop_
_entity.id
_entity.type
_entity.pdbx_description
1 polymer ?
#
loop_
_entity_poly.entity_id
_entity_poly.type
_entity_poly.pdbx_seq_one_letter_code
_entity_poly.pdbx_strand_id
1 'polypeptide(L)'
;MKFSIDPKIFETFPGVEIGVIVITGLNNRGKGEEILAHLRTEELRQQKLLRGADFGVLPDIAGWREIYRKFGSNPHEYRSSVESLLRRACTGKPLPDINPLVNLYNYLSLKYHLPAGAEDLDKVAGDISLTFADASEKGICLGGKAQEVCEKGEVIYKDIEGFICRRWNWREADRTKIESTTVNAVLVLERVPDVKEETFSQALSEAKILLRKFLRATCTVVQLSQIHLASAFTFATGKKVVQPPFDKKLSSHLPGEGSLHLESVESLNFSVETTKTAIAKLLTGIISELGISDFKPEVEIADNPTYGEYTSNLALRLFSQLNSIPGIDDWGIDIKSPRDLALWVVEQVKSQKSKVKSKAQDQNIHQSNHIISDKSDLSDLLQAIDHVEVAGPGFLNFFLTEASLISHINEALKQKEGDRIVHSSQFRVHGKTKKRVMVEYTDPNPFKELHIGHLYSNAVGESLARLHEAVGCEVKRADYFGDVGMHVAKSIWGMRELLKDPKKTNCKILADLERAPKAIRVHWLGQAYALGATIYEEKSAKADKAREEMKDINYLVYLAAQEYMQKTLNWQPQVNYRQYVKVSGKQYQEIKTLFETGRTWSMDYFEVIFRRLGTKFDYYYPESTMGEYGAKIVKEHLDDKVFTISEGAIIFEGEKVGLHNRVFINSLGLPTYEAKELGLNWKKFQDFSPDLSLNVTGNEINEYFKVLFAVMRRVIPEVAAKTRHIGHGMMRLPQGKMSSRTGDILTGEWLIEEVKKRVYDYLQKSGSKYSKEEQEKIAEKVAIAAIKYSFLRVALPADLVFDFDTSLSLEGDSGPYLLYTYARCRSVLRKAVAATSDGGSALGGDSSEVSHEVLNPEERSVARLISLYSDIVAQAAGELAPNKLCTYLYQLAQAFNLFYQKHSILGNSTVFSDSRERSDQANFRLAITAATAQVLHNGLYLLGIETVEKM
;
A
#
# COMPACT_ATOMS: atom_id res chain seq x y z
N MET A 1 23.10 9.92 -6.13
CA MET A 1 24.04 8.80 -6.17
C MET A 1 23.28 7.55 -6.56
N LYS A 2 23.86 6.70 -7.41
CA LYS A 2 23.31 5.41 -7.81
C LYS A 2 24.05 4.30 -7.07
N PHE A 3 23.32 3.32 -6.56
CA PHE A 3 23.88 2.03 -6.14
C PHE A 3 23.62 1.05 -7.27
N SER A 4 24.65 0.38 -7.77
CA SER A 4 24.54 -0.57 -8.87
C SER A 4 25.23 -1.89 -8.55
N ILE A 5 24.73 -2.97 -9.12
CA ILE A 5 25.33 -4.31 -9.03
C ILE A 5 25.55 -4.78 -10.46
N ASP A 6 26.76 -5.19 -10.83
CA ASP A 6 26.99 -5.81 -12.13
C ASP A 6 26.10 -7.07 -12.24
N PRO A 7 25.21 -7.19 -13.24
CA PRO A 7 24.33 -8.36 -13.39
C PRO A 7 25.07 -9.70 -13.37
N LYS A 8 26.34 -9.72 -13.81
CA LYS A 8 27.20 -10.91 -13.75
C LYS A 8 27.40 -11.44 -12.34
N ILE A 9 27.24 -10.61 -11.31
CA ILE A 9 27.28 -11.03 -9.92
C ILE A 9 26.16 -12.03 -9.64
N PHE A 10 24.92 -11.71 -9.98
CA PHE A 10 23.80 -12.63 -9.77
C PHE A 10 23.84 -13.84 -10.71
N GLU A 11 24.41 -13.69 -11.90
CA GLU A 11 24.66 -14.82 -12.82
C GLU A 11 25.70 -15.80 -12.26
N THR A 12 26.78 -15.27 -11.65
CA THR A 12 27.88 -16.08 -11.10
C THR A 12 27.53 -16.68 -9.73
N PHE A 13 26.74 -15.94 -8.94
CA PHE A 13 26.36 -16.29 -7.56
C PHE A 13 24.82 -16.30 -7.42
N PRO A 14 24.14 -17.31 -8.00
CA PRO A 14 22.68 -17.38 -7.97
C PRO A 14 22.16 -17.52 -6.54
N GLY A 15 21.05 -16.82 -6.25
CA GLY A 15 20.39 -16.81 -4.94
C GLY A 15 21.05 -15.94 -3.87
N VAL A 16 22.13 -15.21 -4.20
CA VAL A 16 22.65 -14.14 -3.34
C VAL A 16 21.66 -12.96 -3.34
N GLU A 17 21.48 -12.35 -2.17
CA GLU A 17 20.67 -11.14 -2.01
C GLU A 17 21.43 -10.06 -1.26
N ILE A 18 21.23 -8.80 -1.66
CA ILE A 18 21.93 -7.63 -1.15
C ILE A 18 20.91 -6.63 -0.62
N GLY A 19 20.91 -6.45 0.70
CA GLY A 19 20.06 -5.51 1.41
C GLY A 19 20.82 -4.21 1.61
N VAL A 20 20.37 -3.16 0.96
CA VAL A 20 20.98 -1.83 1.01
C VAL A 20 20.10 -0.90 1.82
N ILE A 21 20.65 -0.34 2.89
CA ILE A 21 20.00 0.60 3.79
C ILE A 21 20.69 1.96 3.61
N VAL A 22 20.02 2.88 2.93
CA VAL A 22 20.47 4.27 2.80
C VAL A 22 20.02 5.04 4.04
N ILE A 23 20.97 5.63 4.75
CA ILE A 23 20.82 6.28 6.04
C ILE A 23 21.10 7.77 5.87
N THR A 24 20.16 8.63 6.25
CA THR A 24 20.34 10.09 6.26
C THR A 24 19.96 10.68 7.62
N GLY A 25 20.65 11.76 8.01
CA GLY A 25 20.41 12.42 9.30
C GLY A 25 20.82 11.57 10.51
N LEU A 26 21.80 10.67 10.35
CA LEU A 26 22.32 9.80 11.40
C LEU A 26 22.94 10.62 12.55
N ASN A 27 22.49 10.34 13.77
CA ASN A 27 23.21 10.77 14.97
C ASN A 27 24.22 9.69 15.40
N ASN A 28 25.45 9.76 14.87
CA ASN A 28 26.52 8.82 15.20
C ASN A 28 27.44 9.28 16.34
N ARG A 29 27.03 10.30 17.10
CA ARG A 29 27.85 10.88 18.18
C ARG A 29 27.58 10.17 19.52
N GLY A 30 28.63 9.99 20.32
CA GLY A 30 28.56 9.37 21.65
C GLY A 30 28.87 7.87 21.63
N LYS A 31 28.73 7.20 22.78
CA LYS A 31 29.06 5.76 22.93
C LYS A 31 27.93 4.80 22.58
N GLY A 32 26.69 5.30 22.48
CA GLY A 32 25.52 4.46 22.16
C GLY A 32 25.36 3.28 23.12
N GLU A 33 25.33 3.55 24.43
CA GLU A 33 25.42 2.53 25.49
C GLU A 33 24.39 1.38 25.33
N GLU A 34 23.18 1.68 24.87
CA GLU A 34 22.15 0.66 24.62
C GLU A 34 22.50 -0.25 23.43
N ILE A 35 22.98 0.30 22.32
CA ILE A 35 23.45 -0.50 21.18
C ILE A 35 24.66 -1.33 21.60
N LEU A 36 25.57 -0.74 22.38
CA LEU A 36 26.71 -1.47 22.91
C LEU A 36 26.27 -2.61 23.83
N ALA A 37 25.24 -2.41 24.66
CA ALA A 37 24.67 -3.47 25.50
C ALA A 37 24.06 -4.60 24.66
N HIS A 38 23.35 -4.28 23.57
CA HIS A 38 22.88 -5.27 22.60
C HIS A 38 24.03 -6.08 22.00
N LEU A 39 25.09 -5.39 21.54
CA LEU A 39 26.28 -6.04 21.00
C LEU A 39 26.93 -6.97 22.04
N ARG A 40 27.16 -6.50 23.26
CA ARG A 40 27.79 -7.28 24.34
C ARG A 40 26.97 -8.50 24.73
N THR A 41 25.64 -8.35 24.79
CA THR A 41 24.72 -9.46 25.07
C THR A 41 24.81 -10.52 23.97
N GLU A 42 24.83 -10.07 22.72
CA GLU A 42 24.89 -10.95 21.56
C GLU A 42 26.26 -11.64 21.43
N GLU A 43 27.36 -10.94 21.70
CA GLU A 43 28.69 -11.54 21.78
C GLU A 43 28.75 -12.69 22.79
N LEU A 44 28.22 -12.47 24.00
CA LEU A 44 28.15 -13.51 25.03
C LEU A 44 27.27 -14.69 24.59
N ARG A 45 26.19 -14.42 23.85
CA ARG A 45 25.33 -15.46 23.28
C ARG A 45 26.09 -16.30 22.26
N GLN A 46 26.76 -15.66 21.30
CA GLN A 46 27.54 -16.37 20.26
C GLN A 46 28.73 -17.12 20.85
N GLN A 47 29.44 -16.54 21.83
CA GLN A 47 30.53 -17.21 22.52
C GLN A 47 30.08 -18.50 23.22
N LYS A 48 28.85 -18.53 23.74
CA LYS A 48 28.26 -19.74 24.34
C LYS A 48 27.84 -20.74 23.27
N LEU A 49 27.14 -20.28 22.23
CA LEU A 49 26.58 -21.14 21.19
C LEU A 49 27.65 -21.81 20.32
N LEU A 50 28.71 -21.08 19.98
CA LEU A 50 29.74 -21.51 19.02
C LEU A 50 31.05 -21.90 19.70
N ARG A 51 31.02 -22.19 21.01
CA ARG A 51 32.21 -22.60 21.76
C ARG A 51 32.81 -23.87 21.17
N GLY A 52 34.04 -23.76 20.63
CA GLY A 52 34.73 -24.88 20.01
C GLY A 52 34.17 -25.30 18.65
N ALA A 53 33.27 -24.52 18.07
CA ALA A 53 32.73 -24.79 16.74
C ALA A 53 33.78 -24.58 15.65
N ASP A 54 33.76 -25.45 14.64
CA ASP A 54 34.44 -25.16 13.38
C ASP A 54 33.56 -24.23 12.54
N PHE A 55 33.88 -22.94 12.54
CA PHE A 55 33.13 -21.94 11.76
C PHE A 55 33.05 -22.29 10.26
N GLY A 56 34.01 -23.06 9.73
CA GLY A 56 34.03 -23.42 8.32
C GLY A 56 32.90 -24.32 7.85
N VAL A 57 32.21 -24.99 8.78
CA VAL A 57 31.08 -25.89 8.48
C VAL A 57 29.71 -25.26 8.77
N LEU A 58 29.67 -24.06 9.34
CA LEU A 58 28.41 -23.33 9.50
C LEU A 58 27.87 -22.99 8.09
N PRO A 59 26.59 -23.28 7.77
CA PRO A 59 26.09 -23.16 6.39
C PRO A 59 26.27 -21.76 5.79
N ASP A 60 26.01 -20.72 6.59
CA ASP A 60 26.23 -19.31 6.26
C ASP A 60 27.69 -18.98 5.93
N ILE A 61 28.64 -19.46 6.74
CA ILE A 61 30.08 -19.26 6.52
C ILE A 61 30.58 -20.10 5.35
N ALA A 62 30.14 -21.36 5.24
CA ALA A 62 30.51 -22.26 4.16
C ALA A 62 30.09 -21.69 2.79
N GLY A 63 28.89 -21.12 2.69
CA GLY A 63 28.41 -20.43 1.49
C GLY A 63 29.32 -19.26 1.10
N TRP A 64 29.72 -18.41 2.06
CA TRP A 64 30.65 -17.31 1.78
C TRP A 64 32.05 -17.78 1.38
N ARG A 65 32.56 -18.84 2.01
CA ARG A 65 33.86 -19.43 1.61
C ARG A 65 33.82 -19.94 0.17
N GLU A 66 32.70 -20.50 -0.26
CA GLU A 66 32.52 -20.95 -1.63
C GLU A 66 32.45 -19.79 -2.63
N ILE A 67 31.76 -18.70 -2.29
CA ILE A 67 31.76 -17.46 -3.09
C ILE A 67 33.19 -16.93 -3.25
N TYR A 68 33.97 -16.87 -2.16
CA TYR A 68 35.36 -16.41 -2.19
C TYR A 68 36.23 -17.25 -3.13
N ARG A 69 36.14 -18.59 -3.05
CA ARG A 69 36.85 -19.48 -3.97
C ARG A 69 36.47 -19.23 -5.43
N LYS A 70 35.18 -19.04 -5.70
CA LYS A 70 34.65 -18.83 -7.05
C LYS A 70 35.14 -17.56 -7.73
N PHE A 71 35.37 -16.46 -6.99
CA PHE A 71 36.02 -15.26 -7.56
C PHE A 71 37.55 -15.24 -7.41
N GLY A 72 38.16 -16.34 -6.95
CA GLY A 72 39.62 -16.49 -6.89
C GLY A 72 40.27 -16.02 -5.59
N SER A 73 39.50 -15.67 -4.56
CA SER A 73 40.02 -15.31 -3.24
C SER A 73 40.16 -16.53 -2.33
N ASN A 74 41.24 -16.60 -1.56
CA ASN A 74 41.46 -17.67 -0.60
C ASN A 74 40.70 -17.38 0.72
N PRO A 75 39.63 -18.13 1.05
CA PRO A 75 38.83 -17.88 2.26
C PRO A 75 39.58 -18.11 3.58
N HIS A 76 40.72 -18.81 3.56
CA HIS A 76 41.54 -19.02 4.76
C HIS A 76 42.43 -17.80 5.07
N GLU A 77 42.86 -17.10 4.03
CA GLU A 77 43.67 -15.88 4.10
C GLU A 77 42.77 -14.64 4.28
N TYR A 78 41.71 -14.57 3.47
CA TYR A 78 40.72 -13.48 3.44
C TYR A 78 39.36 -14.03 3.87
N ARG A 79 38.94 -13.72 5.11
CA ARG A 79 37.66 -14.18 5.65
C ARG A 79 36.59 -13.11 5.46
N SER A 80 35.36 -13.51 5.17
CA SER A 80 34.22 -12.58 5.21
C SER A 80 34.12 -11.89 6.57
N SER A 81 33.52 -10.69 6.58
CA SER A 81 33.39 -9.89 7.80
C SER A 81 32.68 -10.66 8.92
N VAL A 82 31.62 -11.39 8.60
CA VAL A 82 30.88 -12.22 9.57
C VAL A 82 31.74 -13.36 10.16
N GLU A 83 32.54 -14.07 9.36
CA GLU A 83 33.41 -15.14 9.90
C GLU A 83 34.45 -14.54 10.85
N SER A 84 35.04 -13.41 10.47
CA SER A 84 36.01 -12.69 11.29
C SER A 84 35.40 -12.22 12.62
N LEU A 85 34.16 -11.72 12.57
CA LEU A 85 33.42 -11.21 13.73
C LEU A 85 33.05 -12.33 14.70
N LEU A 86 32.48 -13.44 14.21
CA LEU A 86 32.11 -14.61 15.01
C LEU A 86 33.33 -15.24 15.69
N ARG A 87 34.44 -15.41 14.95
CA ARG A 87 35.70 -15.91 15.52
C ARG A 87 36.19 -14.99 16.62
N ARG A 88 36.20 -13.67 16.40
CA ARG A 88 36.65 -12.71 17.39
C ARG A 88 35.82 -12.77 18.66
N ALA A 89 34.49 -12.74 18.55
CA ALA A 89 33.57 -12.87 19.69
C ALA A 89 33.85 -14.16 20.48
N CYS A 90 34.16 -15.27 19.79
CA CYS A 90 34.44 -16.56 20.44
C CYS A 90 35.86 -16.70 21.02
N THR A 91 36.82 -15.85 20.65
CA THR A 91 38.18 -15.81 21.26
C THR A 91 38.22 -15.13 22.63
N GLY A 92 37.08 -14.64 23.14
CA GLY A 92 36.97 -13.99 24.45
C GLY A 92 37.51 -12.54 24.49
N LYS A 93 37.91 -11.99 23.33
CA LYS A 93 38.23 -10.57 23.19
C LYS A 93 36.98 -9.83 22.72
N PRO A 94 36.46 -8.85 23.49
CA PRO A 94 35.31 -8.09 23.04
C PRO A 94 35.61 -7.35 21.73
N LEU A 95 34.59 -7.24 20.89
CA LEU A 95 34.59 -6.39 19.73
C LEU A 95 34.82 -4.94 20.16
N PRO A 96 35.62 -4.19 19.40
CA PRO A 96 35.91 -2.81 19.74
C PRO A 96 34.61 -2.00 19.73
N ASP A 97 34.45 -1.14 20.73
CA ASP A 97 33.44 -0.09 20.74
C ASP A 97 33.96 1.05 19.85
N ILE A 98 33.43 1.15 18.62
CA ILE A 98 33.94 2.10 17.62
C ILE A 98 33.06 3.35 17.58
N ASN A 99 31.81 3.17 17.18
CA ASN A 99 30.77 4.19 17.19
C ASN A 99 29.40 3.48 17.13
N PRO A 100 28.30 4.19 17.42
CA PRO A 100 26.98 3.58 17.51
C PRO A 100 26.54 2.84 16.24
N LEU A 101 26.76 3.38 15.04
CA LEU A 101 26.42 2.69 13.78
C LEU A 101 27.24 1.41 13.59
N VAL A 102 28.55 1.47 13.86
CA VAL A 102 29.44 0.30 13.77
C VAL A 102 29.05 -0.78 14.75
N ASN A 103 28.73 -0.40 15.98
CA ASN A 103 28.28 -1.35 17.01
C ASN A 103 26.95 -1.99 16.61
N LEU A 104 26.04 -1.23 15.99
CA LEU A 104 24.73 -1.70 15.54
C LEU A 104 24.86 -2.74 14.42
N TYR A 105 25.62 -2.45 13.37
CA TYR A 105 25.74 -3.43 12.27
C TYR A 105 26.56 -4.66 12.68
N ASN A 106 27.52 -4.53 13.61
CA ASN A 106 28.21 -5.68 14.19
C ASN A 106 27.25 -6.55 15.02
N TYR A 107 26.33 -5.94 15.76
CA TYR A 107 25.30 -6.67 16.50
C TYR A 107 24.40 -7.47 15.54
N LEU A 108 23.93 -6.84 14.46
CA LEU A 108 23.12 -7.51 13.44
C LEU A 108 23.89 -8.66 12.78
N SER A 109 25.15 -8.42 12.44
CA SER A 109 26.03 -9.44 11.83
C SER A 109 26.20 -10.66 12.74
N LEU A 110 26.43 -10.46 14.04
CA LEU A 110 26.52 -11.54 15.02
C LEU A 110 25.19 -12.26 15.26
N LYS A 111 24.07 -11.55 15.28
CA LYS A 111 22.76 -12.14 15.57
C LYS A 111 22.26 -13.04 14.44
N TYR A 112 22.44 -12.57 13.21
CA TYR A 112 21.87 -13.18 12.01
C TYR A 112 22.88 -13.95 11.17
N HIS A 113 24.17 -13.91 11.53
CA HIS A 113 25.28 -14.53 10.78
C HIS A 113 25.34 -14.05 9.32
N LEU A 114 25.17 -12.73 9.14
CA LEU A 114 25.24 -12.06 7.84
C LEU A 114 26.45 -11.11 7.80
N PRO A 115 27.20 -11.02 6.69
CA PRO A 115 28.10 -9.90 6.47
C PRO A 115 27.34 -8.59 6.53
N ALA A 116 27.93 -7.62 7.23
CA ALA A 116 27.41 -6.27 7.33
C ALA A 116 28.57 -5.28 7.23
N GLY A 117 28.42 -4.24 6.40
CA GLY A 117 29.42 -3.19 6.22
C GLY A 117 28.75 -1.87 5.84
N ALA A 118 29.37 -0.75 6.19
CA ALA A 118 28.80 0.56 5.92
C ALA A 118 29.84 1.57 5.44
N GLU A 119 29.40 2.48 4.57
CA GLU A 119 30.22 3.53 3.96
C GLU A 119 29.63 4.91 4.26
N ASP A 120 30.49 5.88 4.56
CA ASP A 120 30.12 7.28 4.74
C ASP A 120 29.80 7.91 3.37
N LEU A 121 28.53 8.16 3.12
CA LEU A 121 28.04 8.66 1.83
C LEU A 121 28.54 10.06 1.51
N ASP A 122 28.96 10.83 2.51
CA ASP A 122 29.55 12.16 2.28
C ASP A 122 31.00 12.06 1.80
N LYS A 123 31.62 10.88 1.89
CA LYS A 123 32.99 10.60 1.45
C LYS A 123 33.05 9.72 0.19
N VAL A 124 31.94 9.10 -0.20
CA VAL A 124 31.86 8.35 -1.46
C VAL A 124 31.82 9.30 -2.65
N ALA A 125 32.64 9.01 -3.67
CA ALA A 125 32.76 9.81 -4.87
C ALA A 125 31.95 9.19 -6.04
N GLY A 126 30.87 9.86 -6.45
CA GLY A 126 30.05 9.42 -7.58
C GLY A 126 29.08 8.30 -7.22
N ASP A 127 29.04 7.23 -7.99
CA ASP A 127 28.11 6.10 -7.84
C ASP A 127 28.80 4.90 -7.17
N ILE A 128 28.05 4.11 -6.42
CA ILE A 128 28.52 2.87 -5.82
C ILE A 128 28.22 1.72 -6.78
N SER A 129 29.21 0.85 -7.01
CA SER A 129 29.05 -0.34 -7.83
C SER A 129 29.65 -1.58 -7.16
N LEU A 130 28.86 -2.65 -7.07
CA LEU A 130 29.34 -3.99 -6.79
C LEU A 130 29.69 -4.67 -8.13
N THR A 131 30.96 -4.97 -8.36
CA THR A 131 31.42 -5.47 -9.67
C THR A 131 32.69 -6.32 -9.53
N PHE A 132 33.14 -6.90 -10.63
CA PHE A 132 34.43 -7.58 -10.73
C PHE A 132 35.51 -6.54 -11.05
N ALA A 133 36.59 -6.54 -10.27
CA ALA A 133 37.71 -5.64 -10.46
C ALA A 133 38.45 -5.92 -11.78
N ASP A 134 38.92 -4.87 -12.43
CA ASP A 134 39.74 -4.95 -13.65
C ASP A 134 41.24 -4.75 -13.39
N ALA A 135 41.62 -4.62 -12.11
CA ALA A 135 42.95 -4.30 -11.58
C ALA A 135 43.39 -2.83 -11.75
N SER A 136 42.48 -1.94 -12.15
CA SER A 136 42.70 -0.49 -12.11
C SER A 136 42.34 0.10 -10.74
N GLU A 137 41.51 -0.57 -9.95
CA GLU A 137 41.01 -0.05 -8.68
C GLU A 137 42.09 -0.08 -7.59
N LYS A 138 42.29 1.07 -6.93
CA LYS A 138 43.29 1.24 -5.88
C LYS A 138 42.68 1.90 -4.65
N GLY A 139 43.32 1.71 -3.51
CA GLY A 139 42.86 2.29 -2.26
C GLY A 139 43.71 1.84 -1.09
N ILE A 140 43.46 2.41 0.08
CA ILE A 140 44.09 1.97 1.34
C ILE A 140 43.01 1.25 2.12
N CYS A 141 43.20 -0.04 2.39
CA CYS A 141 42.30 -0.81 3.25
C CYS A 141 42.26 -0.21 4.66
N LEU A 142 41.13 -0.32 5.35
CA LEU A 142 40.96 0.17 6.72
C LEU A 142 42.03 -0.39 7.66
N GLY A 143 42.77 0.50 8.32
CA GLY A 143 43.91 0.16 9.18
C GLY A 143 45.24 -0.12 8.44
N GLY A 144 45.27 -0.02 7.11
CA GLY A 144 46.47 -0.10 6.28
C GLY A 144 47.24 1.22 6.20
N LYS A 145 48.50 1.16 5.75
CA LYS A 145 49.36 2.34 5.53
C LYS A 145 49.83 2.50 4.08
N ALA A 146 49.66 1.46 3.27
CA ALA A 146 50.11 1.43 1.88
C ALA A 146 48.90 1.35 0.95
N GLN A 147 49.04 1.94 -0.22
CA GLN A 147 48.06 1.80 -1.28
C GLN A 147 48.13 0.38 -1.86
N GLU A 148 46.99 -0.27 -1.94
CA GLU A 148 46.79 -1.59 -2.51
C GLU A 148 46.07 -1.47 -3.86
N VAL A 149 46.26 -2.48 -4.71
CA VAL A 149 45.60 -2.62 -6.01
C VAL A 149 44.76 -3.89 -5.98
N CYS A 150 43.54 -3.81 -6.51
CA CYS A 150 42.64 -4.94 -6.64
C CYS A 150 43.20 -5.99 -7.61
N GLU A 151 43.02 -7.28 -7.30
CA GLU A 151 43.34 -8.36 -8.23
C GLU A 151 42.26 -8.46 -9.32
N LYS A 152 42.67 -8.70 -10.56
CA LYS A 152 41.70 -8.83 -11.66
C LYS A 152 40.76 -10.00 -11.41
N GLY A 153 39.45 -9.74 -11.47
CA GLY A 153 38.41 -10.73 -11.22
C GLY A 153 38.00 -10.87 -9.75
N GLU A 154 38.64 -10.17 -8.82
CA GLU A 154 38.14 -10.10 -7.43
C GLU A 154 36.82 -9.32 -7.40
N VAL A 155 35.83 -9.72 -6.60
CA VAL A 155 34.59 -8.94 -6.46
C VAL A 155 34.80 -7.81 -5.46
N ILE A 156 34.40 -6.60 -5.79
CA ILE A 156 34.59 -5.39 -4.97
C ILE A 156 33.36 -4.50 -4.98
N TYR A 157 33.22 -3.71 -3.92
CA TYR A 157 32.50 -2.45 -4.00
C TYR A 157 33.46 -1.36 -4.43
N LYS A 158 33.08 -0.54 -5.40
CA LYS A 158 33.86 0.61 -5.87
C LYS A 158 33.01 1.85 -6.10
N ASP A 159 33.69 2.98 -6.16
CA ASP A 159 33.17 4.23 -6.70
C ASP A 159 34.13 4.78 -7.77
N ILE A 160 34.04 6.06 -8.14
CA ILE A 160 34.90 6.62 -9.20
C ILE A 160 36.38 6.78 -8.79
N GLU A 161 36.70 6.79 -7.50
CA GLU A 161 38.07 6.96 -6.99
C GLU A 161 38.80 5.63 -6.80
N GLY A 162 38.07 4.53 -6.62
CA GLY A 162 38.64 3.20 -6.45
C GLY A 162 37.73 2.29 -5.63
N PHE A 163 38.30 1.23 -5.03
CA PHE A 163 37.52 0.37 -4.16
C PHE A 163 37.07 1.13 -2.90
N ILE A 164 35.86 0.84 -2.44
CA ILE A 164 35.32 1.23 -1.13
C ILE A 164 35.26 0.00 -0.20
N CYS A 165 35.08 -1.20 -0.74
CA CYS A 165 35.30 -2.45 0.01
C CYS A 165 35.97 -3.48 -0.90
N ARG A 166 37.10 -4.00 -0.43
CA ARG A 166 37.95 -4.94 -1.16
C ARG A 166 37.55 -6.37 -0.84
N ARG A 167 37.66 -7.27 -1.83
CA ARG A 167 37.30 -8.70 -1.74
C ARG A 167 35.96 -8.89 -1.01
N TRP A 168 34.88 -8.56 -1.69
CA TRP A 168 33.47 -8.60 -1.28
C TRP A 168 33.24 -8.90 0.20
N ASN A 169 32.93 -7.86 0.98
CA ASN A 169 32.71 -7.90 2.44
C ASN A 169 33.89 -8.35 3.31
N TRP A 170 35.13 -8.31 2.82
CA TRP A 170 36.32 -8.56 3.64
C TRP A 170 36.79 -7.32 4.40
N ARG A 171 37.04 -6.20 3.69
CA ARG A 171 37.60 -4.99 4.30
C ARG A 171 37.29 -3.71 3.52
N GLU A 172 36.75 -2.74 4.23
CA GLU A 172 36.43 -1.40 3.73
C GLU A 172 37.69 -0.57 3.47
N ALA A 173 37.56 0.50 2.68
CA ALA A 173 38.58 1.48 2.42
C ALA A 173 38.62 2.53 3.55
N ASP A 174 39.82 2.99 3.91
CA ASP A 174 39.96 3.99 4.98
C ASP A 174 39.28 5.32 4.63
N ARG A 175 39.22 5.66 3.33
CA ARG A 175 38.67 6.93 2.84
C ARG A 175 37.16 7.08 3.06
N THR A 176 36.38 6.01 3.00
CA THR A 176 34.91 6.03 3.15
C THR A 176 34.44 5.50 4.50
N LYS A 177 35.37 5.28 5.44
CA LYS A 177 35.05 4.73 6.76
C LYS A 177 34.03 5.57 7.53
N ILE A 178 33.19 4.87 8.29
CA ILE A 178 32.27 5.46 9.25
C ILE A 178 33.05 6.08 10.42
N GLU A 179 32.76 7.35 10.69
CA GLU A 179 33.28 8.10 11.82
C GLU A 179 32.14 8.53 12.74
N SER A 180 32.47 8.96 13.96
CA SER A 180 31.48 9.53 14.90
C SER A 180 30.80 10.79 14.36
N THR A 181 31.38 11.41 13.33
CA THR A 181 30.83 12.58 12.63
C THR A 181 30.01 12.23 11.39
N THR A 182 29.92 10.95 10.99
CA THR A 182 29.14 10.52 9.84
C THR A 182 27.65 10.80 10.06
N VAL A 183 27.02 11.48 9.10
CA VAL A 183 25.59 11.85 9.13
C VAL A 183 24.80 11.13 8.02
N ASN A 184 25.46 10.81 6.91
CA ASN A 184 24.87 10.03 5.83
C ASN A 184 25.70 8.78 5.60
N ALA A 185 25.06 7.62 5.56
CA ALA A 185 25.75 6.36 5.38
C ALA A 185 24.93 5.42 4.49
N VAL A 186 25.59 4.45 3.87
CA VAL A 186 24.94 3.28 3.28
C VAL A 186 25.40 2.06 4.05
N LEU A 187 24.46 1.31 4.61
CA LEU A 187 24.70 0.04 5.28
C LEU A 187 24.25 -1.09 4.35
N VAL A 188 25.11 -2.06 4.12
CA VAL A 188 24.86 -3.22 3.29
C VAL A 188 24.86 -4.48 4.15
N LEU A 189 23.82 -5.30 4.01
CA LEU A 189 23.67 -6.63 4.60
C LEU A 189 23.51 -7.65 3.47
N GLU A 190 24.20 -8.78 3.55
CA GLU A 190 24.34 -9.69 2.40
C GLU A 190 24.01 -11.12 2.77
N ARG A 191 23.17 -11.77 1.96
CA ARG A 191 22.65 -13.11 2.20
C ARG A 191 23.14 -14.08 1.14
N VAL A 192 23.66 -15.22 1.58
CA VAL A 192 23.88 -16.40 0.72
C VAL A 192 22.63 -17.29 0.70
N PRO A 193 22.43 -18.11 -0.35
CA PRO A 193 21.24 -18.96 -0.49
C PRO A 193 20.97 -19.86 0.73
N ASP A 194 22.03 -20.30 1.42
CA ASP A 194 21.98 -21.18 2.60
C ASP A 194 21.32 -20.52 3.83
N VAL A 195 21.26 -19.19 3.89
CA VAL A 195 20.51 -18.46 4.91
C VAL A 195 19.06 -18.32 4.45
N LYS A 196 18.09 -18.48 5.35
CA LYS A 196 16.66 -18.33 5.02
C LYS A 196 16.26 -16.89 4.70
N GLU A 197 15.27 -16.70 3.82
CA GLU A 197 14.78 -15.38 3.40
C GLU A 197 14.12 -14.64 4.55
N GLU A 198 13.42 -15.35 5.43
CA GLU A 198 12.79 -14.78 6.60
C GLU A 198 13.83 -14.21 7.57
N THR A 199 14.96 -14.91 7.75
CA THR A 199 16.08 -14.44 8.58
C THR A 199 16.66 -13.13 8.04
N PHE A 200 16.79 -13.02 6.72
CA PHE A 200 17.31 -11.81 6.07
C PHE A 200 16.32 -10.64 6.16
N SER A 201 15.04 -10.90 5.91
CA SER A 201 13.96 -9.92 6.05
C SER A 201 13.86 -9.40 7.49
N GLN A 202 14.01 -10.28 8.49
CA GLN A 202 14.07 -9.91 9.90
C GLN A 202 15.28 -9.02 10.20
N ALA A 203 16.47 -9.36 9.68
CA ALA A 203 17.67 -8.56 9.87
C ALA A 203 17.52 -7.13 9.31
N LEU A 204 16.96 -6.98 8.11
CA LEU A 204 16.70 -5.68 7.48
C LEU A 204 15.66 -4.86 8.24
N SER A 205 14.58 -5.52 8.69
CA SER A 205 13.53 -4.88 9.49
C SER A 205 14.08 -4.40 10.84
N GLU A 206 14.82 -5.25 11.56
CA GLU A 206 15.43 -4.90 12.83
C GLU A 206 16.48 -3.80 12.67
N ALA A 207 17.30 -3.84 11.63
CA ALA A 207 18.25 -2.77 11.32
C ALA A 207 17.55 -1.41 11.21
N LYS A 208 16.46 -1.34 10.43
CA LYS A 208 15.66 -0.13 10.25
C LYS A 208 15.07 0.38 11.57
N ILE A 209 14.56 -0.52 12.41
CA ILE A 209 13.99 -0.18 13.73
C ILE A 209 15.09 0.39 14.63
N LEU A 210 16.24 -0.27 14.74
CA LEU A 210 17.34 0.14 15.61
C LEU A 210 17.98 1.45 15.14
N LEU A 211 18.16 1.63 13.83
CA LEU A 211 18.69 2.86 13.23
C LEU A 211 17.79 4.06 13.54
N ARG A 212 16.47 3.91 13.43
CA ARG A 212 15.50 4.96 13.77
C ARG A 212 15.47 5.24 15.27
N LYS A 213 15.38 4.18 16.07
CA LYS A 213 15.23 4.26 17.53
C LYS A 213 16.45 4.88 18.19
N PHE A 214 17.63 4.35 17.91
CA PHE A 214 18.84 4.68 18.66
C PHE A 214 19.70 5.74 17.99
N LEU A 215 19.64 5.84 16.66
CA LEU A 215 20.49 6.74 15.89
C LEU A 215 19.70 7.88 15.22
N ARG A 216 18.39 7.96 15.47
CA ARG A 216 17.47 9.00 14.97
C ARG A 216 17.55 9.19 13.44
N ALA A 217 17.93 8.14 12.73
CA ALA A 217 18.20 8.21 11.31
C ALA A 217 16.93 7.98 10.48
N THR A 218 16.88 8.64 9.32
CA THR A 218 15.95 8.26 8.27
C THR A 218 16.57 7.14 7.45
N CYS A 219 15.79 6.10 7.16
CA CYS A 219 16.29 4.90 6.47
C CYS A 219 15.38 4.53 5.31
N THR A 220 15.99 4.34 4.14
CA THR A 220 15.40 3.69 2.96
C THR A 220 16.06 2.33 2.81
N VAL A 221 15.26 1.27 2.73
CA VAL A 221 15.75 -0.11 2.63
C VAL A 221 15.36 -0.66 1.26
N VAL A 222 16.32 -1.27 0.56
CA VAL A 222 16.13 -1.91 -0.74
C VAL A 222 16.76 -3.29 -0.68
N GLN A 223 16.03 -4.32 -1.08
CA GLN A 223 16.56 -5.68 -1.25
C GLN A 223 16.78 -5.93 -2.74
N LEU A 224 18.00 -6.30 -3.12
CA LEU A 224 18.41 -6.56 -4.49
C LEU A 224 18.71 -8.06 -4.64
N SER A 225 18.13 -8.67 -5.66
CA SER A 225 18.27 -10.10 -5.96
C SER A 225 18.16 -10.33 -7.48
N GLN A 226 18.37 -11.57 -7.94
CA GLN A 226 18.32 -11.94 -9.36
C GLN A 226 16.98 -11.58 -10.05
N ILE A 227 15.88 -11.46 -9.31
CA ILE A 227 14.54 -11.11 -9.84
C ILE A 227 14.44 -9.60 -10.16
N HIS A 228 15.29 -8.78 -9.54
CA HIS A 228 15.35 -7.33 -9.73
C HIS A 228 16.23 -6.98 -10.94
N LEU A 229 15.71 -7.18 -12.16
CA LEU A 229 16.41 -6.87 -13.43
C LEU A 229 16.71 -5.36 -13.66
N ALA A 230 16.39 -4.48 -12.71
CA ALA A 230 16.99 -3.16 -12.63
C ALA A 230 18.16 -3.24 -11.65
N SER A 231 19.36 -3.50 -12.18
CA SER A 231 20.61 -3.69 -11.43
C SER A 231 21.14 -2.41 -10.77
N ALA A 232 20.27 -1.41 -10.57
CA ALA A 232 20.61 -0.19 -9.88
C ALA A 232 19.39 0.56 -9.36
N PHE A 233 19.57 1.24 -8.22
CA PHE A 233 18.60 2.17 -7.67
C PHE A 233 19.28 3.50 -7.31
N THR A 234 18.53 4.60 -7.43
CA THR A 234 19.04 5.95 -7.19
C THR A 234 18.56 6.46 -5.83
N PHE A 235 19.47 7.11 -5.09
CA PHE A 235 19.16 7.74 -3.81
C PHE A 235 19.85 9.10 -3.68
N ALA A 236 19.25 9.99 -2.89
CA ALA A 236 19.77 11.33 -2.64
C ALA A 236 20.88 11.29 -1.58
N THR A 237 21.99 11.99 -1.81
CA THR A 237 23.04 12.20 -0.79
C THR A 237 22.78 13.52 -0.08
N GLY A 238 22.65 13.49 1.25
CA GLY A 238 22.41 14.68 2.04
C GLY A 238 23.67 15.52 2.22
N LYS A 239 24.10 16.31 1.23
CA LYS A 239 25.29 17.18 1.42
C LYS A 239 25.13 18.07 2.66
N LYS A 240 26.16 18.08 3.52
CA LYS A 240 26.34 18.97 4.69
C LYS A 240 25.82 20.38 4.44
N VAL A 241 24.74 20.76 5.14
CA VAL A 241 24.47 22.17 5.43
C VAL A 241 25.36 22.55 6.61
N VAL A 242 26.48 23.20 6.34
CA VAL A 242 27.22 23.93 7.37
C VAL A 242 26.37 25.16 7.69
N GLN A 243 25.65 25.12 8.82
CA GLN A 243 24.99 26.33 9.32
C GLN A 243 26.06 27.37 9.69
N PRO A 244 25.97 28.62 9.22
CA PRO A 244 26.77 29.71 9.76
C PRO A 244 26.36 29.98 11.22
N PRO A 245 27.22 30.61 12.04
CA PRO A 245 26.90 30.91 13.43
C PRO A 245 25.61 31.74 13.51
N PHE A 246 24.70 31.27 14.36
CA PHE A 246 23.36 31.76 14.59
C PHE A 246 23.39 33.23 15.04
N ASP A 247 23.04 34.17 14.17
CA ASP A 247 22.85 35.57 14.55
C ASP A 247 21.42 35.75 15.10
N LYS A 248 21.33 36.13 16.37
CA LYS A 248 20.12 36.06 17.22
C LYS A 248 19.09 37.16 16.92
N LYS A 249 19.18 37.85 15.80
CA LYS A 249 18.32 38.99 15.46
C LYS A 249 17.83 38.92 14.01
N LEU A 250 16.96 37.96 13.70
CA LEU A 250 15.95 38.09 12.63
C LEU A 250 14.93 36.95 12.72
N SER A 251 14.23 36.81 13.86
CA SER A 251 13.09 35.90 13.99
C SER A 251 11.82 36.71 14.24
N SER A 252 11.29 37.32 13.19
CA SER A 252 9.89 37.73 13.15
C SER A 252 9.43 37.67 11.70
N HIS A 253 8.53 36.73 11.42
CA HIS A 253 7.76 36.53 10.17
C HIS A 253 8.35 35.62 9.08
N LEU A 254 8.48 34.33 9.38
CA LEU A 254 8.34 33.24 8.40
C LEU A 254 7.81 31.97 9.14
N PRO A 255 6.74 31.29 8.69
CA PRO A 255 6.37 29.98 9.22
C PRO A 255 7.39 28.92 8.77
N GLY A 256 7.76 28.05 9.71
CA GLY A 256 8.92 27.17 9.63
C GLY A 256 8.92 26.15 8.49
N GLU A 257 10.14 25.89 8.02
CA GLU A 257 10.49 24.80 7.11
C GLU A 257 10.20 23.44 7.79
N GLY A 258 9.01 22.90 7.49
CA GLY A 258 8.68 21.51 7.79
C GLY A 258 9.41 20.58 6.83
N SER A 259 10.30 19.76 7.37
CA SER A 259 10.83 18.57 6.69
C SER A 259 9.68 17.74 6.11
N LEU A 260 9.86 17.28 4.87
CA LEU A 260 9.01 16.31 4.15
C LEU A 260 8.99 14.94 4.85
N HIS A 261 8.48 14.89 6.09
CA HIS A 261 7.84 13.69 6.58
C HIS A 261 6.52 13.56 5.82
N LEU A 262 6.26 12.38 5.24
CA LEU A 262 4.89 11.93 5.10
C LEU A 262 4.27 12.14 6.48
N GLU A 263 3.43 13.16 6.63
CA GLU A 263 2.55 13.23 7.79
C GLU A 263 1.91 11.86 7.88
N SER A 264 2.18 11.16 8.98
CA SER A 264 1.47 9.97 9.37
C SER A 264 -0.03 10.24 9.17
N VAL A 265 -0.78 9.21 8.79
CA VAL A 265 -2.23 9.31 8.61
C VAL A 265 -2.97 9.72 9.91
N GLU A 266 -2.23 9.96 11.00
CA GLU A 266 -2.66 10.54 12.27
C GLU A 266 -3.41 11.89 12.15
N SER A 267 -3.30 12.62 11.03
CA SER A 267 -4.10 13.85 10.83
C SER A 267 -5.54 13.60 10.32
N LEU A 268 -5.84 12.40 9.82
CA LEU A 268 -7.17 11.99 9.42
C LEU A 268 -7.81 11.15 10.52
N ASN A 269 -8.05 11.75 11.69
CA ASN A 269 -8.88 11.15 12.74
C ASN A 269 -10.30 10.92 12.17
N PHE A 270 -10.53 9.77 11.56
CA PHE A 270 -11.87 9.26 11.34
C PHE A 270 -12.34 8.79 12.71
N SER A 271 -13.15 9.61 13.40
CA SER A 271 -13.72 9.28 14.71
C SER A 271 -14.67 8.10 14.55
N VAL A 272 -14.09 6.91 14.57
CA VAL A 272 -14.74 5.63 14.43
C VAL A 272 -14.80 4.99 15.82
N GLU A 273 -16.01 4.70 16.28
CA GLU A 273 -16.20 3.96 17.53
C GLU A 273 -16.18 2.46 17.25
N THR A 274 -15.18 1.80 17.83
CA THR A 274 -14.95 0.36 17.80
C THR A 274 -14.48 -0.08 19.19
N THR A 275 -14.40 -1.39 19.43
CA THR A 275 -13.87 -1.91 20.69
C THR A 275 -12.43 -1.46 20.93
N LYS A 276 -11.59 -1.44 19.89
CA LYS A 276 -10.22 -0.89 19.97
C LYS A 276 -10.20 0.56 20.43
N THR A 277 -11.02 1.44 19.83
CA THR A 277 -11.04 2.86 20.20
C THR A 277 -11.68 3.08 21.56
N ALA A 278 -12.63 2.24 21.97
CA ALA A 278 -13.19 2.23 23.32
C ALA A 278 -12.13 1.86 24.37
N ILE A 279 -11.29 0.83 24.13
CA ILE A 279 -10.15 0.48 25.00
C ILE A 279 -9.15 1.65 25.05
N ALA A 280 -8.85 2.29 23.91
CA ALA A 280 -7.97 3.45 23.89
C ALA A 280 -8.55 4.62 24.72
N LYS A 281 -9.87 4.87 24.65
CA LYS A 281 -10.58 5.86 25.48
C LYS A 281 -10.49 5.49 26.97
N LEU A 282 -10.73 4.22 27.34
CA LEU A 282 -10.58 3.72 28.72
C LEU A 282 -9.18 3.99 29.26
N LEU A 283 -8.14 3.63 28.50
CA LEU A 283 -6.75 3.85 28.89
C LEU A 283 -6.42 5.34 28.99
N THR A 284 -6.94 6.16 28.09
CA THR A 284 -6.77 7.62 28.15
C THR A 284 -7.37 8.19 29.43
N GLY A 285 -8.55 7.71 29.83
CA GLY A 285 -9.19 8.08 31.09
C GLY A 285 -8.34 7.71 32.31
N ILE A 286 -7.84 6.47 32.38
CA ILE A 286 -6.96 6.00 33.46
C ILE A 286 -5.67 6.84 33.56
N ILE A 287 -5.09 7.20 32.42
CA ILE A 287 -3.86 8.02 32.37
C ILE A 287 -4.14 9.48 32.72
N SER A 288 -5.32 10.00 32.37
CA SER A 288 -5.73 11.37 32.71
C SER A 288 -5.89 11.55 34.22
N GLU A 289 -6.27 10.50 34.96
CA GLU A 289 -6.30 10.50 36.44
C GLU A 289 -4.90 10.71 37.05
N LEU A 290 -3.84 10.40 36.30
CA LEU A 290 -2.45 10.68 36.66
C LEU A 290 -2.02 12.11 36.27
N GLY A 291 -2.91 12.96 35.77
CA GLY A 291 -2.58 14.33 35.34
C GLY A 291 -1.87 14.42 33.98
N ILE A 292 -1.86 13.34 33.19
CA ILE A 292 -1.28 13.32 31.84
C ILE A 292 -2.41 13.45 30.82
N SER A 293 -2.58 14.65 30.24
CA SER A 293 -3.66 14.92 29.27
C SER A 293 -3.30 14.62 27.81
N ASP A 294 -2.01 14.67 27.47
CA ASP A 294 -1.57 14.70 26.06
C ASP A 294 -1.08 13.34 25.53
N PHE A 295 -1.13 12.30 26.38
CA PHE A 295 -0.71 10.96 25.98
C PHE A 295 -1.84 10.21 25.28
N LYS A 296 -1.57 9.71 24.07
CA LYS A 296 -2.51 8.87 23.31
C LYS A 296 -2.10 7.39 23.41
N PRO A 297 -2.90 6.55 24.09
CA PRO A 297 -2.69 5.11 24.13
C PRO A 297 -2.80 4.50 22.74
N GLU A 298 -1.85 3.63 22.44
CA GLU A 298 -1.88 2.80 21.25
C GLU A 298 -2.42 1.42 21.65
N VAL A 299 -3.51 1.04 21.02
CA VAL A 299 -4.14 -0.27 21.15
C VAL A 299 -4.06 -0.92 19.78
N GLU A 300 -3.74 -2.20 19.72
CA GLU A 300 -3.63 -2.99 18.50
C GLU A 300 -4.50 -4.25 18.63
N ILE A 301 -4.93 -4.80 17.49
CA ILE A 301 -5.51 -6.14 17.48
C ILE A 301 -4.36 -7.11 17.73
N ALA A 302 -4.53 -8.06 18.65
CA ALA A 302 -3.48 -9.03 18.92
C ALA A 302 -3.33 -10.00 17.73
N ASP A 303 -2.14 -10.04 17.13
CA ASP A 303 -1.79 -10.93 16.02
C ASP A 303 -1.92 -12.41 16.39
N ASN A 304 -1.59 -12.74 17.65
CA ASN A 304 -1.76 -14.08 18.20
C ASN A 304 -2.95 -14.10 19.17
N PRO A 305 -3.99 -14.93 18.91
CA PRO A 305 -5.15 -15.07 19.80
C PRO A 305 -4.81 -15.46 21.25
N THR A 306 -3.63 -16.04 21.52
CA THR A 306 -3.19 -16.34 22.90
C THR A 306 -2.93 -15.10 23.74
N TYR A 307 -2.77 -13.93 23.11
CA TYR A 307 -2.62 -12.64 23.79
C TYR A 307 -3.93 -11.86 23.85
N GLY A 308 -5.07 -12.52 23.65
CA GLY A 308 -6.40 -11.94 23.70
C GLY A 308 -6.87 -11.35 22.38
N GLU A 309 -7.83 -10.44 22.45
CA GLU A 309 -8.37 -9.73 21.29
C GLU A 309 -7.57 -8.48 20.98
N TYR A 310 -7.13 -7.75 22.01
CA TYR A 310 -6.38 -6.50 21.88
C TYR A 310 -5.13 -6.49 22.76
N THR A 311 -4.12 -5.74 22.32
CA THR A 311 -2.91 -5.50 23.10
C THR A 311 -2.53 -4.02 23.11
N SER A 312 -1.82 -3.58 24.14
CA SER A 312 -1.30 -2.22 24.21
C SER A 312 0.12 -2.20 24.77
N ASN A 313 0.99 -1.43 24.11
CA ASN A 313 2.34 -1.12 24.56
C ASN A 313 2.38 0.11 25.52
N LEU A 314 1.22 0.55 26.01
CA LEU A 314 1.04 1.76 26.82
C LEU A 314 2.12 1.90 27.89
N ALA A 315 2.30 0.88 28.72
CA ALA A 315 3.19 0.99 29.87
C ALA A 315 4.65 1.18 29.45
N LEU A 316 5.09 0.59 28.34
CA LEU A 316 6.44 0.77 27.80
C LEU A 316 6.66 2.20 27.31
N ARG A 317 5.67 2.76 26.61
CA ARG A 317 5.73 4.13 26.07
C ARG A 317 5.65 5.16 27.19
N LEU A 318 4.71 4.99 28.11
CA LEU A 318 4.49 5.93 29.19
C LEU A 318 5.63 5.90 30.23
N PHE A 319 6.14 4.71 30.57
CA PHE A 319 7.26 4.57 31.51
C PHE A 319 8.48 5.37 31.09
N SER A 320 8.80 5.40 29.79
CA SER A 320 9.91 6.20 29.25
C SER A 320 9.76 7.71 29.45
N GLN A 321 8.52 8.18 29.66
CA GLN A 321 8.16 9.59 29.81
C GLN A 321 7.90 9.97 31.27
N LEU A 322 7.82 9.01 32.20
CA LEU A 322 7.46 9.25 33.60
C LEU A 322 8.34 10.30 34.29
N ASN A 323 9.66 10.25 34.09
CA ASN A 323 10.61 11.21 34.69
C ASN A 323 10.43 12.67 34.21
N SER A 324 9.66 12.89 33.14
CA SER A 324 9.39 14.23 32.59
C SER A 324 8.06 14.81 33.06
N ILE A 325 7.30 14.07 33.88
CA ILE A 325 5.97 14.47 34.37
C ILE A 325 6.12 15.17 35.73
N PRO A 326 5.73 16.45 35.85
CA PRO A 326 5.74 17.15 37.13
C PRO A 326 4.79 16.50 38.14
N GLY A 327 5.24 16.30 39.38
CA GLY A 327 4.40 15.79 40.48
C GLY A 327 4.25 14.26 40.52
N ILE A 328 5.08 13.50 39.81
CA ILE A 328 5.04 12.03 39.85
C ILE A 328 5.28 11.45 41.25
N ASP A 329 6.13 12.11 42.06
CA ASP A 329 6.39 11.73 43.45
C ASP A 329 5.16 11.92 44.35
N ASP A 330 4.21 12.79 43.95
CA ASP A 330 2.99 13.07 44.71
C ASP A 330 1.89 12.02 44.47
N TRP A 331 2.09 11.09 43.52
CA TRP A 331 1.10 10.05 43.21
C TRP A 331 1.05 8.95 44.26
N GLY A 332 2.07 8.81 45.10
CA GLY A 332 2.15 7.79 46.14
C GLY A 332 2.23 6.35 45.62
N ILE A 333 2.67 6.15 44.36
CA ILE A 333 2.78 4.84 43.70
C ILE A 333 4.25 4.55 43.38
N ASP A 334 4.80 3.45 43.90
CA ASP A 334 6.20 3.04 43.69
C ASP A 334 6.38 2.25 42.37
N ILE A 335 6.41 2.96 41.24
CA ILE A 335 6.54 2.37 39.89
C ILE A 335 8.02 2.29 39.48
N LYS A 336 8.63 1.09 39.56
CA LYS A 336 10.07 0.89 39.28
C LYS A 336 10.38 0.34 37.89
N SER A 337 9.37 -0.17 37.19
CA SER A 337 9.52 -0.74 35.85
C SER A 337 8.26 -0.53 35.00
N PRO A 338 8.35 -0.66 33.66
CA PRO A 338 7.16 -0.63 32.81
C PRO A 338 6.16 -1.75 33.16
N ARG A 339 6.64 -2.88 33.69
CA ARG A 339 5.79 -3.97 34.16
C ARG A 339 4.98 -3.57 35.39
N ASP A 340 5.58 -2.83 36.33
CA ASP A 340 4.88 -2.31 37.51
C ASP A 340 3.79 -1.32 37.11
N LEU A 341 4.07 -0.45 36.14
CA LEU A 341 3.06 0.45 35.57
C LEU A 341 1.93 -0.34 34.89
N ALA A 342 2.25 -1.37 34.13
CA ALA A 342 1.23 -2.23 33.51
C ALA A 342 0.34 -2.91 34.55
N LEU A 343 0.94 -3.47 35.62
CA LEU A 343 0.18 -4.08 36.73
C LEU A 343 -0.73 -3.05 37.42
N TRP A 344 -0.23 -1.83 37.64
CA TRP A 344 -1.05 -0.75 38.17
C TRP A 344 -2.24 -0.42 37.28
N VAL A 345 -2.04 -0.32 35.96
CA VAL A 345 -3.14 -0.10 35.00
C VAL A 345 -4.18 -1.22 35.07
N VAL A 346 -3.74 -2.48 35.18
CA VAL A 346 -4.65 -3.63 35.35
C VAL A 346 -5.50 -3.49 36.62
N GLU A 347 -4.91 -3.06 37.74
CA GLU A 347 -5.67 -2.82 38.97
C GLU A 347 -6.67 -1.66 38.84
N GLN A 348 -6.35 -0.60 38.08
CA GLN A 348 -7.31 0.47 37.79
C GLN A 348 -8.49 -0.04 36.95
N VAL A 349 -8.23 -0.85 35.92
CA VAL A 349 -9.31 -1.47 35.12
C VAL A 349 -10.19 -2.36 36.00
N LYS A 350 -9.61 -3.18 36.88
CA LYS A 350 -10.35 -4.02 37.84
C LYS A 350 -11.18 -3.20 38.83
N SER A 351 -10.62 -2.12 39.36
CA SER A 351 -11.29 -1.20 40.28
C SER A 351 -12.50 -0.54 39.61
N GLN A 352 -12.35 0.00 38.40
CA GLN A 352 -13.44 0.58 37.62
C GLN A 352 -14.52 -0.48 37.29
N LYS A 353 -14.11 -1.68 36.86
CA LYS A 353 -15.03 -2.81 36.60
C LYS A 353 -15.85 -3.21 37.83
N SER A 354 -15.23 -3.20 39.02
CA SER A 354 -15.90 -3.55 40.28
C SER A 354 -16.93 -2.52 40.71
N LYS A 355 -16.63 -1.21 40.53
CA LYS A 355 -17.57 -0.11 40.78
C LYS A 355 -18.81 -0.16 39.86
N VAL A 356 -18.64 -0.63 38.63
CA VAL A 356 -19.76 -0.83 37.69
C VAL A 356 -20.67 -1.98 38.16
N LYS A 357 -20.08 -3.10 38.59
CA LYS A 357 -20.85 -4.25 39.11
C LYS A 357 -21.66 -3.94 40.36
N SER A 358 -21.10 -3.18 41.32
CA SER A 358 -21.81 -2.83 42.56
C SER A 358 -23.01 -1.91 42.30
N LYS A 359 -22.86 -0.90 41.41
CA LYS A 359 -23.97 -0.01 41.03
C LYS A 359 -25.10 -0.74 40.31
N ALA A 360 -24.80 -1.76 39.52
CA ALA A 360 -25.81 -2.58 38.84
C ALA A 360 -26.63 -3.43 39.84
N GLN A 361 -26.01 -3.92 40.92
CA GLN A 361 -26.70 -4.67 41.98
C GLN A 361 -27.61 -3.80 42.84
N ASP A 362 -27.23 -2.55 43.13
CA ASP A 362 -28.04 -1.63 43.95
C ASP A 362 -29.29 -1.09 43.24
N GLN A 363 -29.35 -1.12 41.91
CA GLN A 363 -30.44 -0.51 41.13
C GLN A 363 -31.50 -1.50 40.62
N ASN A 364 -31.39 -2.81 40.91
CA ASN A 364 -32.31 -3.85 40.41
C ASN A 364 -32.53 -3.77 38.88
N ILE A 365 -31.51 -3.29 38.16
CA ILE A 365 -31.54 -3.19 36.70
C ILE A 365 -31.20 -4.58 36.18
N HIS A 366 -32.14 -5.21 35.48
CA HIS A 366 -31.87 -6.43 34.72
C HIS A 366 -30.59 -6.24 33.91
N GLN A 367 -29.63 -7.19 34.05
CA GLN A 367 -28.41 -7.25 33.24
C GLN A 367 -28.78 -7.07 31.77
N SER A 368 -28.62 -5.84 31.29
CA SER A 368 -28.92 -5.50 29.93
C SER A 368 -27.67 -5.90 29.17
N ASN A 369 -27.75 -6.93 28.33
CA ASN A 369 -26.69 -7.35 27.40
C ASN A 369 -26.53 -6.31 26.27
N HIS A 370 -26.65 -5.02 26.60
CA HIS A 370 -26.62 -3.92 25.67
C HIS A 370 -25.20 -3.38 25.51
N ILE A 371 -24.95 -2.99 24.27
CA ILE A 371 -23.66 -2.67 23.68
C ILE A 371 -23.32 -1.21 23.98
N ILE A 372 -22.00 -0.95 24.02
CA ILE A 372 -21.35 0.36 23.96
C ILE A 372 -22.10 1.27 22.97
N SER A 373 -22.89 2.20 23.49
CA SER A 373 -23.63 3.20 22.72
C SER A 373 -23.45 4.58 23.36
N ASP A 374 -23.64 5.64 22.57
CA ASP A 374 -23.35 7.08 22.76
C ASP A 374 -23.62 7.74 24.15
N LYS A 375 -24.19 7.04 25.12
CA LYS A 375 -24.35 7.48 26.53
C LYS A 375 -24.00 6.41 27.60
N SER A 376 -23.52 5.22 27.22
CA SER A 376 -23.17 4.07 28.09
C SER A 376 -21.72 3.53 27.90
N ASP A 377 -20.89 4.19 27.10
CA ASP A 377 -19.65 3.65 26.50
C ASP A 377 -18.64 2.92 27.41
N LEU A 378 -18.36 3.40 28.62
CA LEU A 378 -17.29 2.82 29.44
C LEU A 378 -17.78 1.62 30.28
N SER A 379 -19.03 1.66 30.73
CA SER A 379 -19.62 0.61 31.55
C SER A 379 -19.75 -0.69 30.74
N ASP A 380 -20.26 -0.58 29.52
CA ASP A 380 -20.49 -1.73 28.65
C ASP A 380 -19.16 -2.36 28.22
N LEU A 381 -18.14 -1.54 27.92
CA LEU A 381 -16.78 -2.02 27.66
C LEU A 381 -16.19 -2.76 28.86
N LEU A 382 -16.30 -2.19 30.07
CA LEU A 382 -15.77 -2.81 31.29
C LEU A 382 -16.45 -4.15 31.61
N GLN A 383 -17.73 -4.30 31.22
CA GLN A 383 -18.44 -5.58 31.30
C GLN A 383 -18.01 -6.56 30.20
N ALA A 384 -17.72 -6.06 29.00
CA ALA A 384 -17.25 -6.84 27.86
C ALA A 384 -15.84 -7.43 28.05
N ILE A 385 -14.94 -6.71 28.72
CA ILE A 385 -13.61 -7.21 29.09
C ILE A 385 -13.77 -8.31 30.14
N ASP A 386 -13.27 -9.52 29.88
CA ASP A 386 -13.19 -10.60 30.85
C ASP A 386 -12.08 -10.31 31.87
N HIS A 387 -10.85 -10.20 31.38
CA HIS A 387 -9.68 -9.85 32.18
C HIS A 387 -8.61 -9.17 31.33
N VAL A 388 -7.62 -8.57 32.00
CA VAL A 388 -6.44 -7.95 31.39
C VAL A 388 -5.19 -8.61 31.98
N GLU A 389 -4.28 -9.07 31.13
CA GLU A 389 -3.03 -9.71 31.54
C GLU A 389 -1.81 -8.85 31.18
N VAL A 390 -0.77 -8.94 32.00
CA VAL A 390 0.52 -8.31 31.71
C VAL A 390 1.48 -9.33 31.09
N ALA A 391 1.88 -9.08 29.85
CA ALA A 391 2.85 -9.92 29.13
C ALA A 391 4.23 -9.25 29.02
N GLY A 392 5.27 -10.08 29.16
CA GLY A 392 6.66 -9.68 28.97
C GLY A 392 7.06 -8.43 29.79
N PRO A 393 7.68 -7.42 29.17
CA PRO A 393 8.20 -6.24 29.87
C PRO A 393 7.12 -5.23 30.30
N GLY A 394 5.85 -5.39 29.90
CA GLY A 394 4.78 -4.44 30.22
C GLY A 394 3.68 -4.28 29.16
N PHE A 395 3.44 -5.30 28.33
CA PHE A 395 2.30 -5.29 27.42
C PHE A 395 1.00 -5.58 28.17
N LEU A 396 -0.07 -4.87 27.83
CA LEU A 396 -1.41 -5.08 28.38
C LEU A 396 -2.24 -5.84 27.35
N ASN A 397 -2.63 -7.06 27.68
CA ASN A 397 -3.43 -7.94 26.82
C ASN A 397 -4.88 -7.99 27.32
N PHE A 398 -5.84 -7.66 26.47
CA PHE A 398 -7.26 -7.58 26.80
C PHE A 398 -8.00 -8.78 26.22
N PHE A 399 -8.68 -9.51 27.10
CA PHE A 399 -9.52 -10.65 26.75
C PHE A 399 -10.98 -10.26 26.90
N LEU A 400 -11.81 -10.55 25.90
CA LEU A 400 -13.24 -10.33 25.91
C LEU A 400 -14.00 -11.56 26.44
N THR A 401 -15.13 -11.29 27.09
CA THR A 401 -16.08 -12.31 27.54
C THR A 401 -16.75 -13.01 26.36
N GLU A 402 -17.16 -14.27 26.53
CA GLU A 402 -17.90 -14.99 25.48
C GLU A 402 -19.23 -14.32 25.15
N ALA A 403 -19.92 -13.77 26.16
CA ALA A 403 -21.14 -12.99 25.96
C ALA A 403 -20.90 -11.78 25.03
N SER A 404 -19.77 -11.10 25.15
CA SER A 404 -19.38 -10.01 24.25
C SER A 404 -19.07 -10.51 22.83
N LEU A 405 -18.40 -11.65 22.68
CA LEU A 405 -18.18 -12.23 21.35
C LEU A 405 -19.50 -12.62 20.68
N ILE A 406 -20.44 -13.17 21.45
CA ILE A 406 -21.77 -13.56 20.96
C ILE A 406 -22.63 -12.33 20.61
N SER A 407 -22.50 -11.20 21.32
CA SER A 407 -23.25 -9.99 20.99
C SER A 407 -22.93 -9.50 19.57
N HIS A 408 -21.68 -9.58 19.12
CA HIS A 408 -21.27 -9.21 17.77
C HIS A 408 -21.88 -10.14 16.69
N ILE A 409 -22.11 -11.42 17.01
CA ILE A 409 -22.88 -12.33 16.14
C ILE A 409 -24.31 -11.83 16.01
N ASN A 410 -24.98 -11.54 17.13
CA ASN A 410 -26.36 -11.04 17.12
C ASN A 410 -26.48 -9.70 16.37
N GLU A 411 -25.49 -8.82 16.46
CA GLU A 411 -25.43 -7.59 15.67
C GLU A 411 -25.29 -7.82 14.17
N ALA A 412 -24.46 -8.79 13.77
CA ALA A 412 -24.34 -9.18 12.37
C ALA A 412 -25.68 -9.65 11.81
N LEU A 413 -26.47 -10.38 12.62
CA LEU A 413 -27.78 -10.89 12.23
C LEU A 413 -28.88 -9.83 12.16
N LYS A 414 -28.75 -8.72 12.89
CA LYS A 414 -29.72 -7.60 12.85
C LYS A 414 -29.69 -6.83 11.52
N GLN A 415 -28.72 -7.08 10.64
CA GLN A 415 -28.65 -6.48 9.31
C GLN A 415 -29.53 -7.20 8.30
N LYS A 416 -30.28 -6.41 7.52
CA LYS A 416 -31.09 -6.95 6.43
C LYS A 416 -30.27 -7.08 5.15
N GLU A 417 -30.49 -8.20 4.46
CA GLU A 417 -29.91 -8.47 3.16
C GLU A 417 -30.47 -7.48 2.13
N GLY A 418 -29.61 -6.65 1.52
CA GLY A 418 -30.01 -5.64 0.52
C GLY A 418 -29.98 -4.18 0.99
N ASP A 419 -29.59 -3.91 2.24
CA ASP A 419 -29.18 -2.56 2.65
C ASP A 419 -27.93 -2.16 1.84
N ARG A 420 -28.17 -1.57 0.66
CA ARG A 420 -27.12 -1.21 -0.32
C ARG A 420 -26.10 -0.22 0.25
N ILE A 421 -26.47 0.47 1.32
CA ILE A 421 -25.62 1.29 2.17
C ILE A 421 -26.25 1.20 3.55
N VAL A 422 -25.41 0.93 4.55
CA VAL A 422 -25.73 0.71 5.96
C VAL A 422 -26.43 1.94 6.56
N HIS A 423 -27.77 1.96 6.56
CA HIS A 423 -28.53 3.05 7.21
C HIS A 423 -29.03 2.72 8.63
N SER A 424 -28.96 1.47 9.10
CA SER A 424 -29.34 1.17 10.49
C SER A 424 -28.81 -0.18 11.01
N SER A 425 -27.75 -0.14 11.84
CA SER A 425 -27.34 -1.11 12.90
C SER A 425 -25.79 -1.23 12.98
N GLN A 426 -25.26 -1.77 14.08
CA GLN A 426 -23.88 -1.59 14.58
C GLN A 426 -22.70 -2.13 13.74
N PHE A 427 -22.93 -2.69 12.55
CA PHE A 427 -21.86 -2.76 11.52
C PHE A 427 -21.67 -1.43 10.77
N ARG A 428 -22.42 -0.39 11.14
CA ARG A 428 -21.89 0.98 11.05
C ARG A 428 -20.64 0.98 11.91
N VAL A 429 -19.48 1.04 11.28
CA VAL A 429 -18.40 1.80 11.87
C VAL A 429 -19.04 3.14 12.22
N HIS A 430 -19.21 3.46 13.51
CA HIS A 430 -19.96 4.63 13.99
C HIS A 430 -19.17 5.92 13.73
N GLY A 431 -18.77 6.12 12.47
CA GLY A 431 -18.15 7.32 12.00
C GLY A 431 -19.18 8.43 11.97
N LYS A 432 -19.13 9.31 12.97
CA LYS A 432 -19.71 10.67 12.88
C LYS A 432 -18.90 11.55 11.92
N THR A 433 -18.00 10.97 11.13
CA THR A 433 -17.08 11.66 10.26
C THR A 433 -17.85 12.15 9.05
N LYS A 434 -18.56 13.28 9.20
CA LYS A 434 -19.11 14.07 8.08
C LYS A 434 -18.00 14.66 7.18
N LYS A 435 -16.87 13.97 7.08
CA LYS A 435 -15.73 14.33 6.24
C LYS A 435 -16.07 14.01 4.80
N ARG A 436 -15.66 14.90 3.92
CA ARG A 436 -15.79 14.75 2.48
C ARG A 436 -14.53 14.13 1.91
N VAL A 437 -14.65 12.99 1.24
CA VAL A 437 -13.52 12.30 0.61
C VAL A 437 -13.74 12.21 -0.89
N MET A 438 -12.78 12.65 -1.68
CA MET A 438 -12.78 12.42 -3.12
C MET A 438 -11.73 11.37 -3.46
N VAL A 439 -12.11 10.36 -4.24
CA VAL A 439 -11.20 9.31 -4.71
C VAL A 439 -11.17 9.35 -6.23
N GLU A 440 -10.02 9.73 -6.77
CA GLU A 440 -9.72 9.78 -8.20
C GLU A 440 -8.95 8.51 -8.61
N TYR A 441 -9.41 7.83 -9.66
CA TYR A 441 -8.84 6.58 -10.11
C TYR A 441 -9.35 6.16 -11.50
N THR A 442 -8.71 5.14 -12.06
CA THR A 442 -8.92 4.61 -13.42
C THR A 442 -8.26 5.48 -14.49
N ASP A 443 -8.65 6.74 -14.59
CA ASP A 443 -8.01 7.79 -15.40
C ASP A 443 -7.62 7.33 -16.82
N PRO A 444 -8.56 6.75 -17.61
CA PRO A 444 -8.24 6.16 -18.89
C PRO A 444 -7.92 7.25 -19.93
N ASN A 445 -7.22 6.87 -20.98
CA ASN A 445 -6.97 7.75 -22.12
C ASN A 445 -7.93 7.41 -23.27
N PRO A 446 -8.85 8.31 -23.68
CA PRO A 446 -9.62 8.15 -24.89
C PRO A 446 -8.72 7.92 -26.11
N PHE A 447 -9.30 7.36 -27.18
CA PHE A 447 -8.60 6.92 -28.38
C PHE A 447 -7.62 5.74 -28.16
N LYS A 448 -7.70 5.08 -27.01
CA LYS A 448 -6.95 3.86 -26.67
C LYS A 448 -7.85 2.89 -25.90
N GLU A 449 -7.51 1.61 -25.98
CA GLU A 449 -8.14 0.58 -25.14
C GLU A 449 -7.72 0.73 -23.68
N LEU A 450 -8.58 0.29 -22.76
CA LEU A 450 -8.29 0.31 -21.34
C LEU A 450 -7.28 -0.79 -21.01
N HIS A 451 -6.05 -0.41 -20.66
CA HIS A 451 -5.01 -1.37 -20.26
C HIS A 451 -5.16 -1.85 -18.81
N ILE A 452 -4.47 -2.95 -18.47
CA ILE A 452 -4.52 -3.57 -17.12
C ILE A 452 -4.15 -2.60 -15.99
N GLY A 453 -3.24 -1.65 -16.22
CA GLY A 453 -2.93 -0.61 -15.23
C GLY A 453 -4.15 0.16 -14.73
N HIS A 454 -5.07 0.57 -15.62
CA HIS A 454 -6.30 1.25 -15.23
C HIS A 454 -7.26 0.32 -14.48
N LEU A 455 -7.26 -0.98 -14.79
CA LEU A 455 -8.05 -1.98 -14.07
C LEU A 455 -7.54 -2.13 -12.62
N TYR A 456 -6.22 -2.04 -12.40
CA TYR A 456 -5.62 -2.05 -11.07
C TYR A 456 -5.95 -0.76 -10.31
N SER A 457 -5.76 0.43 -10.93
CA SER A 457 -6.24 1.69 -10.35
C SER A 457 -7.72 1.60 -9.96
N ASN A 458 -8.56 1.01 -10.81
CA ASN A 458 -9.99 0.83 -10.55
C ASN A 458 -10.28 -0.02 -9.32
N ALA A 459 -9.65 -1.18 -9.20
CA ALA A 459 -9.86 -2.05 -8.05
C ALA A 459 -9.49 -1.33 -6.74
N VAL A 460 -8.32 -0.69 -6.70
CA VAL A 460 -7.82 0.04 -5.52
C VAL A 460 -8.72 1.24 -5.19
N GLY A 461 -8.99 2.11 -6.16
CA GLY A 461 -9.78 3.31 -5.97
C GLY A 461 -11.22 3.01 -5.55
N GLU A 462 -11.88 2.04 -6.18
CA GLU A 462 -13.23 1.63 -5.78
C GLU A 462 -13.27 1.03 -4.38
N SER A 463 -12.27 0.23 -3.99
CA SER A 463 -12.21 -0.31 -2.63
C SER A 463 -11.96 0.78 -1.59
N LEU A 464 -11.04 1.72 -1.86
CA LEU A 464 -10.81 2.87 -0.98
C LEU A 464 -12.08 3.74 -0.84
N ALA A 465 -12.81 3.98 -1.93
CA ALA A 465 -14.07 4.71 -1.88
C ALA A 465 -15.08 4.03 -0.95
N ARG A 466 -15.30 2.72 -1.12
CA ARG A 466 -16.25 1.96 -0.28
C ARG A 466 -15.82 1.85 1.17
N LEU A 467 -14.52 1.70 1.44
CA LEU A 467 -13.97 1.72 2.80
C LEU A 467 -14.24 3.06 3.50
N HIS A 468 -14.07 4.19 2.79
CA HIS A 468 -14.37 5.50 3.35
C HIS A 468 -15.88 5.74 3.55
N GLU A 469 -16.72 5.23 2.65
CA GLU A 469 -18.18 5.20 2.82
C GLU A 469 -18.57 4.41 4.08
N ALA A 470 -17.94 3.25 4.29
CA ALA A 470 -18.21 2.38 5.44
C ALA A 470 -17.87 3.03 6.77
N VAL A 471 -16.81 3.85 6.83
CA VAL A 471 -16.46 4.64 8.01
C VAL A 471 -17.23 5.96 8.12
N GLY A 472 -18.27 6.16 7.30
CA GLY A 472 -19.22 7.27 7.43
C GLY A 472 -18.87 8.54 6.67
N CYS A 473 -17.88 8.53 5.77
CA CYS A 473 -17.54 9.69 4.97
C CYS A 473 -18.56 9.93 3.84
N GLU A 474 -18.71 11.20 3.44
CA GLU A 474 -19.33 11.53 2.16
C GLU A 474 -18.28 11.35 1.05
N VAL A 475 -18.44 10.32 0.22
CA VAL A 475 -17.45 9.96 -0.79
C VAL A 475 -17.91 10.34 -2.19
N LYS A 476 -16.99 10.88 -2.98
CA LYS A 476 -17.17 11.15 -4.41
C LYS A 476 -16.09 10.48 -5.22
N ARG A 477 -16.51 9.74 -6.25
CA ARG A 477 -15.62 9.07 -7.21
C ARG A 477 -15.36 10.02 -8.38
N ALA A 478 -14.09 10.17 -8.75
CA ALA A 478 -13.67 11.03 -9.86
C ALA A 478 -12.87 10.23 -10.90
N ASP A 479 -13.11 10.52 -12.17
CA ASP A 479 -12.35 10.00 -13.30
C ASP A 479 -11.67 11.18 -14.03
N TYR A 480 -10.35 11.13 -14.17
CA TYR A 480 -9.55 12.13 -14.84
C TYR A 480 -8.94 11.58 -16.12
N PHE A 481 -9.54 11.91 -17.27
CA PHE A 481 -9.18 11.30 -18.55
C PHE A 481 -8.50 12.26 -19.52
N GLY A 482 -7.51 11.74 -20.24
CA GLY A 482 -6.66 12.49 -21.17
C GLY A 482 -7.27 12.70 -22.54
N ASP A 483 -8.23 13.62 -22.67
CA ASP A 483 -8.91 13.89 -23.95
C ASP A 483 -8.18 14.86 -24.89
N VAL A 484 -7.02 15.41 -24.51
CA VAL A 484 -6.22 16.30 -25.38
C VAL A 484 -4.73 16.05 -25.26
N GLY A 485 -4.00 16.38 -26.32
CA GLY A 485 -2.54 16.28 -26.36
C GLY A 485 -2.05 15.48 -27.56
N MET A 486 -0.73 15.28 -27.60
CA MET A 486 -0.06 14.67 -28.75
C MET A 486 -0.54 13.24 -29.01
N HIS A 487 -0.96 12.49 -27.98
CA HIS A 487 -1.52 11.16 -28.18
C HIS A 487 -2.84 11.20 -28.98
N VAL A 488 -3.72 12.16 -28.71
CA VAL A 488 -4.96 12.35 -29.49
C VAL A 488 -4.66 12.82 -30.90
N ALA A 489 -3.69 13.73 -31.06
CA ALA A 489 -3.27 14.17 -32.39
C ALA A 489 -2.72 13.04 -33.26
N LYS A 490 -1.89 12.16 -32.67
CA LYS A 490 -1.41 10.92 -33.31
C LYS A 490 -2.57 10.02 -33.72
N SER A 491 -3.56 9.82 -32.84
CA SER A 491 -4.75 9.02 -33.14
C SER A 491 -5.55 9.60 -34.29
N ILE A 492 -5.85 10.90 -34.28
CA ILE A 492 -6.63 11.55 -35.34
C ILE A 492 -5.89 11.51 -36.68
N TRP A 493 -4.57 11.74 -36.68
CA TRP A 493 -3.77 11.57 -37.89
C TRP A 493 -3.87 10.13 -38.42
N GLY A 494 -3.73 9.14 -37.53
CA GLY A 494 -3.89 7.73 -37.87
C GLY A 494 -5.28 7.41 -38.42
N MET A 495 -6.35 7.96 -37.84
CA MET A 495 -7.72 7.80 -38.33
C MET A 495 -7.85 8.31 -39.77
N ARG A 496 -7.25 9.46 -40.09
CA ARG A 496 -7.25 10.01 -41.46
C ARG A 496 -6.54 9.08 -42.43
N GLU A 497 -5.41 8.51 -42.04
CA GLU A 497 -4.68 7.56 -42.89
C GLU A 497 -5.47 6.25 -43.09
N LEU A 498 -6.08 5.71 -42.03
CA LEU A 498 -6.89 4.49 -42.10
C LEU A 498 -8.12 4.67 -43.00
N LEU A 499 -8.71 5.86 -43.05
CA LEU A 499 -9.84 6.20 -43.93
C LEU A 499 -9.42 6.39 -45.40
N LYS A 500 -8.13 6.65 -45.69
CA LYS A 500 -7.61 6.78 -47.07
C LYS A 500 -7.39 5.43 -47.76
N ASP A 501 -7.21 4.34 -47.02
CA ASP A 501 -7.00 2.99 -47.56
C ASP A 501 -8.03 1.97 -47.02
N PRO A 502 -9.28 1.99 -47.54
CA PRO A 502 -10.35 1.11 -47.07
C PRO A 502 -10.09 -0.39 -47.26
N LYS A 503 -9.13 -0.76 -48.12
CA LYS A 503 -8.81 -2.17 -48.42
C LYS A 503 -8.07 -2.84 -47.26
N LYS A 504 -7.39 -2.08 -46.39
CA LYS A 504 -6.70 -2.61 -45.21
C LYS A 504 -7.56 -2.67 -43.96
N THR A 505 -8.63 -1.88 -43.91
CA THR A 505 -9.41 -1.63 -42.67
C THR A 505 -10.87 -2.07 -42.76
N ASN A 506 -11.33 -2.46 -43.96
CA ASN A 506 -12.72 -2.83 -44.23
C ASN A 506 -13.75 -1.75 -43.84
N CYS A 507 -13.31 -0.48 -43.77
CA CYS A 507 -14.12 0.68 -43.38
C CYS A 507 -13.81 1.84 -44.35
N LYS A 508 -14.86 2.44 -44.94
CA LYS A 508 -14.72 3.57 -45.87
C LYS A 508 -15.04 4.91 -45.20
N ILE A 509 -15.99 4.90 -44.27
CA ILE A 509 -16.42 6.08 -43.51
C ILE A 509 -16.70 5.69 -42.04
N LEU A 510 -16.63 6.65 -41.12
CA LEU A 510 -16.90 6.41 -39.70
C LEU A 510 -18.28 5.77 -39.45
N ALA A 511 -19.29 6.11 -40.28
CA ALA A 511 -20.63 5.54 -40.19
C ALA A 511 -20.68 4.01 -40.35
N ASP A 512 -19.69 3.41 -41.03
CA ASP A 512 -19.58 1.95 -41.15
C ASP A 512 -19.28 1.31 -39.78
N LEU A 513 -18.48 1.99 -38.94
CA LEU A 513 -18.09 1.55 -37.60
C LEU A 513 -19.12 1.90 -36.53
N GLU A 514 -19.98 2.90 -36.75
CA GLU A 514 -21.03 3.30 -35.79
C GLU A 514 -22.04 2.18 -35.48
N ARG A 515 -22.11 1.13 -36.31
CA ARG A 515 -22.96 -0.04 -36.08
C ARG A 515 -22.22 -1.21 -35.41
N ALA A 516 -20.89 -1.17 -35.37
CA ALA A 516 -20.09 -2.22 -34.76
C ALA A 516 -20.23 -2.20 -33.21
N PRO A 517 -19.98 -3.32 -32.52
CA PRO A 517 -19.83 -3.33 -31.06
C PRO A 517 -18.82 -2.29 -30.58
N LYS A 518 -19.06 -1.71 -29.40
CA LYS A 518 -18.22 -0.64 -28.82
C LYS A 518 -16.74 -1.02 -28.73
N ALA A 519 -16.44 -2.26 -28.32
CA ALA A 519 -15.07 -2.78 -28.27
C ALA A 519 -14.37 -2.73 -29.63
N ILE A 520 -15.06 -3.07 -30.73
CA ILE A 520 -14.49 -3.01 -32.10
C ILE A 520 -14.15 -1.57 -32.49
N ARG A 521 -15.01 -0.61 -32.12
CA ARG A 521 -14.76 0.81 -32.41
C ARG A 521 -13.51 1.32 -31.70
N VAL A 522 -13.36 1.01 -30.41
CA VAL A 522 -12.20 1.45 -29.63
C VAL A 522 -10.93 0.70 -30.05
N HIS A 523 -11.02 -0.57 -30.41
CA HIS A 523 -9.90 -1.30 -31.01
C HIS A 523 -9.41 -0.62 -32.29
N TRP A 524 -10.32 -0.19 -33.17
CA TRP A 524 -9.96 0.58 -34.36
C TRP A 524 -9.29 1.92 -34.02
N LEU A 525 -9.76 2.64 -32.98
CA LEU A 525 -9.09 3.84 -32.49
C LEU A 525 -7.66 3.53 -31.97
N GLY A 526 -7.48 2.41 -31.29
CA GLY A 526 -6.18 1.91 -30.83
C GLY A 526 -5.22 1.62 -31.99
N GLN A 527 -5.71 1.03 -33.09
CA GLN A 527 -4.94 0.84 -34.32
C GLN A 527 -4.54 2.19 -34.94
N ALA A 528 -5.44 3.15 -34.96
CA ALA A 528 -5.17 4.51 -35.42
C ALA A 528 -4.07 5.18 -34.58
N TYR A 529 -4.16 5.07 -33.26
CA TYR A 529 -3.12 5.54 -32.34
C TYR A 529 -1.77 4.88 -32.63
N ALA A 530 -1.73 3.55 -32.75
CA ALA A 530 -0.50 2.80 -32.99
C ALA A 530 0.17 3.23 -34.31
N LEU A 531 -0.62 3.42 -35.37
CA LEU A 531 -0.14 3.91 -36.66
C LEU A 531 0.49 5.32 -36.52
N GLY A 532 -0.21 6.24 -35.85
CA GLY A 532 0.28 7.60 -35.61
C GLY A 532 1.51 7.64 -34.69
N ALA A 533 1.55 6.81 -33.65
CA ALA A 533 2.68 6.72 -32.74
C ALA A 533 3.93 6.16 -33.44
N THR A 534 3.77 5.12 -34.25
CA THR A 534 4.87 4.48 -35.00
C THR A 534 5.53 5.48 -35.95
N ILE A 535 4.75 6.14 -36.82
CA ILE A 535 5.30 7.12 -37.76
C ILE A 535 5.94 8.31 -37.05
N TYR A 536 5.45 8.68 -35.86
CA TYR A 536 6.01 9.79 -35.08
C TYR A 536 7.39 9.48 -34.52
N GLU A 537 7.73 8.22 -34.27
CA GLU A 537 9.05 7.78 -33.79
C GLU A 537 10.05 7.50 -34.92
N GLU A 538 9.56 7.22 -36.13
CA GLU A 538 10.40 6.94 -37.31
C GLU A 538 11.29 8.12 -37.74
N LYS A 539 12.51 7.86 -38.18
CA LYS A 539 13.40 8.88 -38.72
C LYS A 539 13.36 8.88 -40.26
N SER A 540 12.37 9.55 -40.84
CA SER A 540 12.20 9.68 -42.29
C SER A 540 11.56 11.01 -42.69
N ALA A 541 11.75 11.46 -43.94
CA ALA A 541 11.12 12.69 -44.44
C ALA A 541 9.58 12.62 -44.40
N LYS A 542 9.00 11.42 -44.57
CA LYS A 542 7.57 11.17 -44.40
C LYS A 542 7.15 11.38 -42.94
N ALA A 543 7.95 10.87 -41.99
CA ALA A 543 7.71 11.05 -40.56
C ALA A 543 7.81 12.52 -40.14
N ASP A 544 8.76 13.29 -40.66
CA ASP A 544 8.89 14.72 -40.39
C ASP A 544 7.65 15.50 -40.83
N LYS A 545 7.14 15.21 -42.04
CA LYS A 545 5.88 15.78 -42.51
C LYS A 545 4.71 15.39 -41.61
N ALA A 546 4.63 14.12 -41.20
CA ALA A 546 3.57 13.65 -40.30
C ALA A 546 3.63 14.34 -38.92
N ARG A 547 4.82 14.59 -38.37
CA ARG A 547 5.00 15.32 -37.09
C ARG A 547 4.49 16.76 -37.17
N GLU A 548 4.80 17.47 -38.24
CA GLU A 548 4.29 18.83 -38.45
C GLU A 548 2.76 18.82 -38.61
N GLU A 549 2.21 17.89 -39.38
CA GLU A 549 0.75 17.72 -39.48
C GLU A 549 0.11 17.42 -38.12
N MET A 550 0.72 16.54 -37.31
CA MET A 550 0.23 16.21 -35.97
C MET A 550 0.31 17.38 -35.00
N LYS A 551 1.33 18.25 -35.14
CA LYS A 551 1.44 19.49 -34.35
C LYS A 551 0.28 20.44 -34.65
N ASP A 552 -0.08 20.60 -35.92
CA ASP A 552 -1.26 21.40 -36.30
C ASP A 552 -2.56 20.76 -35.78
N ILE A 553 -2.70 19.44 -35.96
CA ILE A 553 -3.85 18.68 -35.44
C ILE A 553 -3.97 18.86 -33.92
N ASN A 554 -2.87 18.87 -33.17
CA ASN A 554 -2.89 19.03 -31.72
C ASN A 554 -3.54 20.37 -31.31
N TYR A 555 -3.23 21.49 -31.98
CA TYR A 555 -3.92 22.75 -31.72
C TYR A 555 -5.41 22.70 -32.10
N LEU A 556 -5.74 22.07 -33.23
CA LEU A 556 -7.13 21.89 -33.67
C LEU A 556 -7.93 21.03 -32.69
N VAL A 557 -7.29 20.05 -32.05
CA VAL A 557 -7.88 19.21 -30.99
C VAL A 557 -8.24 20.05 -29.77
N TYR A 558 -7.34 20.94 -29.30
CA TYR A 558 -7.67 21.85 -28.20
C TYR A 558 -8.84 22.78 -28.55
N LEU A 559 -8.91 23.31 -29.78
CA LEU A 559 -10.04 24.12 -30.24
C LEU A 559 -11.35 23.33 -30.29
N ALA A 560 -11.32 22.12 -30.85
CA ALA A 560 -12.48 21.24 -30.89
C ALA A 560 -12.95 20.85 -29.48
N ALA A 561 -12.02 20.60 -28.56
CA ALA A 561 -12.32 20.33 -27.16
C ALA A 561 -12.98 21.54 -26.47
N GLN A 562 -12.47 22.76 -26.67
CA GLN A 562 -13.11 23.97 -26.13
C GLN A 562 -14.55 24.12 -26.60
N GLU A 563 -14.79 23.96 -27.91
CA GLU A 563 -16.14 24.06 -28.48
C GLU A 563 -17.07 22.96 -27.95
N TYR A 564 -16.56 21.74 -27.81
CA TYR A 564 -17.28 20.62 -27.22
C TYR A 564 -17.66 20.90 -25.75
N MET A 565 -16.72 21.40 -24.94
CA MET A 565 -16.94 21.69 -23.52
C MET A 565 -17.86 22.88 -23.29
N GLN A 566 -17.79 23.91 -24.15
CA GLN A 566 -18.76 25.00 -24.16
C GLN A 566 -20.18 24.48 -24.40
N LYS A 567 -20.35 23.59 -25.39
CA LYS A 567 -21.65 23.02 -25.75
C LYS A 567 -22.20 22.07 -24.67
N THR A 568 -21.34 21.26 -24.06
CA THR A 568 -21.77 20.16 -23.18
C THR A 568 -21.77 20.52 -21.69
N LEU A 569 -20.86 21.39 -21.25
CA LEU A 569 -20.69 21.76 -19.84
C LEU A 569 -21.00 23.23 -19.55
N ASN A 570 -21.38 24.02 -20.56
CA ASN A 570 -21.52 25.49 -20.46
C ASN A 570 -20.25 26.15 -19.87
N TRP A 571 -19.09 25.57 -20.17
CA TRP A 571 -17.80 25.98 -19.65
C TRP A 571 -17.18 27.09 -20.50
N GLN A 572 -16.38 27.99 -19.89
CA GLN A 572 -15.74 29.10 -20.59
C GLN A 572 -14.23 28.87 -20.74
N PRO A 573 -13.68 28.97 -21.97
CA PRO A 573 -12.24 28.93 -22.22
C PRO A 573 -11.46 29.97 -21.41
N GLN A 574 -10.34 29.54 -20.83
CA GLN A 574 -9.37 30.40 -20.15
C GLN A 574 -8.19 30.76 -21.07
N VAL A 575 -7.96 29.98 -22.12
CA VAL A 575 -6.86 30.17 -23.07
C VAL A 575 -7.41 30.33 -24.49
N ASN A 576 -6.95 31.35 -25.22
CA ASN A 576 -7.30 31.50 -26.63
C ASN A 576 -6.32 30.68 -27.50
N TYR A 577 -6.62 29.43 -27.83
CA TYR A 577 -5.72 28.62 -28.67
C TYR A 577 -5.73 29.02 -30.15
N ARG A 578 -6.76 29.75 -30.61
CA ARG A 578 -6.91 30.14 -32.02
C ARG A 578 -5.76 31.06 -32.48
N GLN A 579 -5.10 31.75 -31.55
CA GLN A 579 -3.95 32.59 -31.87
C GLN A 579 -2.70 31.80 -32.33
N TYR A 580 -2.62 30.49 -32.03
CA TYR A 580 -1.43 29.67 -32.31
C TYR A 580 -1.53 28.87 -33.62
N VAL A 581 -2.68 28.88 -34.31
CA VAL A 581 -2.88 28.08 -35.52
C VAL A 581 -3.69 28.84 -36.57
N LYS A 582 -3.23 28.82 -37.83
CA LYS A 582 -3.99 29.31 -38.98
C LYS A 582 -4.82 28.17 -39.54
N VAL A 583 -6.15 28.33 -39.55
CA VAL A 583 -7.07 27.21 -39.79
C VAL A 583 -7.94 27.43 -41.01
N SER A 584 -7.96 26.46 -41.93
CA SER A 584 -9.00 26.39 -42.97
C SER A 584 -10.29 25.79 -42.40
N GLY A 585 -11.45 26.37 -42.72
CA GLY A 585 -12.74 25.92 -42.16
C GLY A 585 -13.05 24.44 -42.43
N LYS A 586 -12.65 23.92 -43.60
CA LYS A 586 -12.84 22.51 -43.97
C LYS A 586 -11.98 21.56 -43.13
N GLN A 587 -10.70 21.88 -42.92
CA GLN A 587 -9.79 21.06 -42.12
C GLN A 587 -10.22 21.03 -40.66
N TYR A 588 -10.64 22.17 -40.10
CA TYR A 588 -11.16 22.21 -38.73
C TYR A 588 -12.36 21.28 -38.56
N GLN A 589 -13.33 21.36 -39.47
CA GLN A 589 -14.56 20.57 -39.38
C GLN A 589 -14.28 19.06 -39.48
N GLU A 590 -13.31 18.65 -40.28
CA GLU A 590 -12.84 17.26 -40.35
C GLU A 590 -12.26 16.81 -39.00
N ILE A 591 -11.29 17.56 -38.46
CA ILE A 591 -10.62 17.22 -37.19
C ILE A 591 -11.60 17.22 -36.02
N LYS A 592 -12.50 18.21 -35.97
CA LYS A 592 -13.56 18.30 -34.96
C LYS A 592 -14.45 17.06 -35.00
N THR A 593 -14.91 16.65 -36.18
CA THR A 593 -15.73 15.43 -36.33
C THR A 593 -14.99 14.19 -35.81
N LEU A 594 -13.74 13.99 -36.23
CA LEU A 594 -12.92 12.86 -35.79
C LEU A 594 -12.70 12.85 -34.28
N PHE A 595 -12.42 14.03 -33.70
CA PHE A 595 -12.26 14.22 -32.27
C PHE A 595 -13.53 13.86 -31.49
N GLU A 596 -14.66 14.47 -31.84
CA GLU A 596 -15.93 14.26 -31.12
C GLU A 596 -16.38 12.79 -31.20
N THR A 597 -16.27 12.17 -32.39
CA THR A 597 -16.61 10.75 -32.59
C THR A 597 -15.72 9.83 -31.78
N GLY A 598 -14.38 9.99 -31.89
CA GLY A 598 -13.44 9.12 -31.18
C GLY A 598 -13.55 9.26 -29.66
N ARG A 599 -13.71 10.49 -29.15
CA ARG A 599 -13.94 10.75 -27.73
C ARG A 599 -15.24 10.07 -27.26
N THR A 600 -16.34 10.23 -27.99
CA THR A 600 -17.64 9.65 -27.62
C THR A 600 -17.57 8.12 -27.58
N TRP A 601 -16.99 7.49 -28.61
CA TRP A 601 -16.84 6.03 -28.65
C TRP A 601 -15.99 5.48 -27.50
N SER A 602 -14.90 6.17 -27.15
CA SER A 602 -14.08 5.78 -26.00
C SER A 602 -14.84 5.88 -24.68
N MET A 603 -15.52 6.99 -24.41
CA MET A 603 -16.28 7.16 -23.16
C MET A 603 -17.42 6.13 -23.05
N ASP A 604 -18.17 5.91 -24.14
CA ASP A 604 -19.25 4.91 -24.18
C ASP A 604 -18.77 3.49 -23.91
N TYR A 605 -17.53 3.18 -24.30
CA TYR A 605 -16.87 1.90 -24.06
C TYR A 605 -16.40 1.79 -22.61
N PHE A 606 -15.76 2.84 -22.07
CA PHE A 606 -15.31 2.86 -20.67
C PHE A 606 -16.48 2.66 -19.69
N GLU A 607 -17.64 3.29 -19.94
CA GLU A 607 -18.84 3.11 -19.12
C GLU A 607 -19.34 1.66 -19.04
N VAL A 608 -19.13 0.86 -20.10
CA VAL A 608 -19.47 -0.57 -20.08
C VAL A 608 -18.55 -1.30 -19.11
N ILE A 609 -17.24 -1.01 -19.17
CA ILE A 609 -16.25 -1.63 -18.30
C ILE A 609 -16.48 -1.21 -16.85
N PHE A 610 -16.70 0.08 -16.58
CA PHE A 610 -16.94 0.60 -15.22
C PHE A 610 -18.12 -0.11 -14.57
N ARG A 611 -19.21 -0.32 -15.32
CA ARG A 611 -20.38 -1.06 -14.83
C ARG A 611 -20.04 -2.51 -14.49
N ARG A 612 -19.26 -3.20 -15.32
CA ARG A 612 -18.80 -4.57 -15.04
C ARG A 612 -17.93 -4.64 -13.78
N LEU A 613 -17.15 -3.60 -13.53
CA LEU A 613 -16.32 -3.45 -12.34
C LEU A 613 -17.10 -2.91 -11.13
N GLY A 614 -18.40 -2.66 -11.24
CA GLY A 614 -19.20 -2.10 -10.15
C GLY A 614 -18.78 -0.67 -9.75
N THR A 615 -18.23 0.08 -10.69
CA THR A 615 -17.84 1.49 -10.54
C THR A 615 -18.87 2.41 -11.20
N LYS A 616 -19.15 3.54 -10.54
CA LYS A 616 -19.87 4.67 -11.11
C LYS A 616 -19.20 5.96 -10.62
N PHE A 617 -18.75 6.79 -11.54
CA PHE A 617 -18.14 8.07 -11.20
C PHE A 617 -19.18 9.16 -10.95
N ASP A 618 -18.91 10.03 -9.98
CA ASP A 618 -19.69 11.23 -9.70
C ASP A 618 -19.19 12.40 -10.56
N TYR A 619 -17.87 12.46 -10.82
CA TYR A 619 -17.22 13.52 -11.56
C TYR A 619 -16.34 12.98 -12.68
N TYR A 620 -16.36 13.70 -13.80
CA TYR A 620 -15.52 13.47 -14.97
C TYR A 620 -14.72 14.75 -15.24
N TYR A 621 -13.40 14.66 -15.13
CA TYR A 621 -12.49 15.78 -15.31
C TYR A 621 -11.69 15.58 -16.60
N PRO A 622 -12.05 16.24 -17.70
CA PRO A 622 -11.27 16.15 -18.94
C PRO A 622 -10.01 17.02 -18.86
N GLU A 623 -8.86 16.46 -19.26
CA GLU A 623 -7.58 17.19 -19.37
C GLU A 623 -7.69 18.49 -20.18
N SER A 624 -8.58 18.57 -21.16
CA SER A 624 -8.84 19.78 -21.97
C SER A 624 -9.23 20.99 -21.13
N THR A 625 -9.97 20.78 -20.04
CA THR A 625 -10.42 21.85 -19.15
C THR A 625 -9.46 22.04 -17.98
N MET A 626 -8.97 20.94 -17.39
CA MET A 626 -8.04 21.00 -16.26
C MET A 626 -6.71 21.66 -16.64
N GLY A 627 -6.21 21.40 -17.85
CA GLY A 627 -5.02 22.05 -18.41
C GLY A 627 -5.11 23.57 -18.45
N GLU A 628 -6.29 24.11 -18.73
CA GLU A 628 -6.48 25.55 -18.81
C GLU A 628 -6.55 26.23 -17.45
N TYR A 629 -7.20 25.59 -16.46
CA TYR A 629 -7.13 26.06 -15.07
C TYR A 629 -5.69 26.02 -14.54
N GLY A 630 -4.98 24.93 -14.80
CA GLY A 630 -3.58 24.79 -14.45
C GLY A 630 -2.69 25.85 -15.09
N ALA A 631 -2.86 26.08 -16.40
CA ALA A 631 -2.09 27.09 -17.13
C ALA A 631 -2.33 28.50 -16.59
N LYS A 632 -3.56 28.80 -16.15
CA LYS A 632 -3.88 30.07 -15.48
C LYS A 632 -3.12 30.20 -14.16
N ILE A 633 -3.19 29.20 -13.28
CA ILE A 633 -2.49 29.19 -11.98
C ILE A 633 -0.97 29.36 -12.19
N VAL A 634 -0.39 28.64 -13.16
CA VAL A 634 1.05 28.73 -13.47
C VAL A 634 1.46 30.15 -13.86
N LYS A 635 0.67 30.80 -14.72
CA LYS A 635 0.97 32.17 -15.19
C LYS A 635 0.82 33.21 -14.08
N GLU A 636 -0.16 33.04 -13.19
CA GLU A 636 -0.39 33.94 -12.04
C GLU A 636 0.78 33.92 -11.04
N HIS A 637 1.56 32.85 -10.99
CA HIS A 637 2.70 32.68 -10.05
C HIS A 637 4.08 32.82 -10.71
N LEU A 638 4.16 33.51 -11.86
CA LEU A 638 5.44 33.92 -12.45
C LEU A 638 6.11 35.04 -11.64
N ASP A 639 5.32 36.02 -11.18
CA ASP A 639 5.83 37.18 -10.42
C ASP A 639 6.36 36.77 -9.04
N ASP A 640 5.72 35.77 -8.43
CA ASP A 640 6.13 35.16 -7.16
C ASP A 640 7.37 34.25 -7.28
N LYS A 641 7.93 34.14 -8.50
CA LYS A 641 9.12 33.33 -8.84
C LYS A 641 9.01 31.86 -8.47
N VAL A 642 7.79 31.32 -8.35
CA VAL A 642 7.57 29.88 -8.24
C VAL A 642 7.90 29.20 -9.56
N PHE A 643 7.50 29.82 -10.67
CA PHE A 643 7.82 29.36 -12.02
C PHE A 643 8.75 30.34 -12.75
N THR A 644 9.51 29.85 -13.71
CA THR A 644 10.42 30.66 -14.54
C THR A 644 10.23 30.35 -16.02
N ILE A 645 10.49 31.34 -16.86
CA ILE A 645 10.49 31.17 -18.31
C ILE A 645 11.90 30.70 -18.73
N SER A 646 11.97 29.57 -19.43
CA SER A 646 13.20 29.00 -19.97
C SER A 646 12.94 28.47 -21.38
N GLU A 647 13.69 28.96 -22.37
CA GLU A 647 13.57 28.53 -23.77
C GLU A 647 12.14 28.61 -24.34
N GLY A 648 11.38 29.61 -23.91
CA GLY A 648 9.97 29.81 -24.30
C GLY A 648 8.97 28.90 -23.58
N ALA A 649 9.42 27.96 -22.74
CA ALA A 649 8.59 27.17 -21.85
C ALA A 649 8.51 27.80 -20.45
N ILE A 650 7.46 27.47 -19.70
CA ILE A 650 7.32 27.84 -18.28
C ILE A 650 7.60 26.60 -17.44
N ILE A 651 8.60 26.68 -16.57
CA ILE A 651 9.14 25.56 -15.81
C ILE A 651 9.10 25.81 -14.31
N PHE A 652 9.09 24.73 -13.55
CA PHE A 652 9.45 24.72 -12.14
C PHE A 652 10.86 24.16 -12.00
N GLU A 653 11.78 24.95 -11.44
CA GLU A 653 13.18 24.58 -11.21
C GLU A 653 13.31 23.70 -9.95
N GLY A 654 12.76 22.48 -10.02
CA GLY A 654 12.76 21.52 -8.92
C GLY A 654 14.14 21.20 -8.36
N GLU A 655 15.22 21.32 -9.15
CA GLU A 655 16.58 21.04 -8.70
C GLU A 655 17.01 21.93 -7.53
N LYS A 656 16.49 23.17 -7.47
CA LYS A 656 16.72 24.11 -6.37
C LYS A 656 16.22 23.59 -5.02
N VAL A 657 15.33 22.60 -5.03
CA VAL A 657 14.75 21.97 -3.84
C VAL A 657 14.89 20.44 -3.83
N GLY A 658 15.88 19.92 -4.56
CA GLY A 658 16.21 18.49 -4.58
C GLY A 658 15.21 17.61 -5.36
N LEU A 659 14.48 18.19 -6.30
CA LEU A 659 13.51 17.51 -7.17
C LEU A 659 13.90 17.68 -8.65
N HIS A 660 13.22 17.00 -9.58
CA HIS A 660 13.46 17.20 -11.02
C HIS A 660 12.87 18.52 -11.51
N ASN A 661 13.57 19.20 -12.41
CA ASN A 661 13.00 20.30 -13.18
C ASN A 661 11.86 19.77 -14.05
N ARG A 662 10.73 20.47 -14.06
CA ARG A 662 9.56 20.07 -14.84
C ARG A 662 8.97 21.24 -15.60
N VAL A 663 8.56 20.98 -16.84
CA VAL A 663 7.84 21.92 -17.68
C VAL A 663 6.37 21.86 -17.31
N PHE A 664 5.72 23.00 -17.10
CA PHE A 664 4.28 23.10 -16.85
C PHE A 664 3.54 23.61 -18.10
N ILE A 665 4.16 24.53 -18.83
CA ILE A 665 3.67 25.00 -20.14
C ILE A 665 4.84 24.89 -21.11
N ASN A 666 4.66 24.18 -22.21
CA ASN A 666 5.73 23.98 -23.20
C ASN A 666 5.98 25.22 -24.06
N SER A 667 7.00 25.19 -24.91
CA SER A 667 7.35 26.29 -25.83
C SER A 667 6.28 26.60 -26.87
N LEU A 668 5.27 25.74 -27.02
CA LEU A 668 4.08 25.95 -27.86
C LEU A 668 2.94 26.65 -27.10
N GLY A 669 3.14 27.01 -25.82
CA GLY A 669 2.12 27.63 -24.98
C GLY A 669 1.02 26.67 -24.52
N LEU A 670 1.20 25.36 -24.70
CA LEU A 670 0.25 24.33 -24.31
C LEU A 670 0.59 23.75 -22.92
N PRO A 671 -0.43 23.46 -22.08
CA PRO A 671 -0.21 22.85 -20.78
C PRO A 671 0.31 21.41 -20.92
N THR A 672 1.32 21.06 -20.13
CA THR A 672 1.80 19.69 -19.96
C THR A 672 0.98 18.94 -18.90
N TYR A 673 1.32 17.68 -18.63
CA TYR A 673 0.66 16.89 -17.58
C TYR A 673 0.71 17.59 -16.22
N GLU A 674 1.86 18.21 -15.89
CA GLU A 674 2.08 18.92 -14.64
C GLU A 674 1.08 20.07 -14.42
N ALA A 675 0.84 20.89 -15.45
CA ALA A 675 -0.16 21.95 -15.35
C ALA A 675 -1.58 21.39 -15.26
N LYS A 676 -1.91 20.38 -16.08
CA LYS A 676 -3.26 19.78 -16.08
C LYS A 676 -3.64 19.23 -14.71
N GLU A 677 -2.72 18.55 -14.05
CA GLU A 677 -2.92 17.99 -12.72
C GLU A 677 -2.99 19.07 -11.61
N LEU A 678 -2.23 20.15 -11.76
CA LEU A 678 -2.36 21.31 -10.87
C LEU A 678 -3.78 21.91 -10.96
N GLY A 679 -4.29 22.06 -12.18
CA GLY A 679 -5.67 22.52 -12.42
C GLY A 679 -6.72 21.55 -11.91
N LEU A 680 -6.51 20.24 -12.07
CA LEU A 680 -7.39 19.19 -11.56
C LEU A 680 -7.53 19.27 -10.03
N ASN A 681 -6.42 19.29 -9.31
CA ASN A 681 -6.44 19.31 -7.85
C ASN A 681 -7.08 20.60 -7.32
N TRP A 682 -6.88 21.74 -7.99
CA TRP A 682 -7.63 22.96 -7.67
C TRP A 682 -9.14 22.78 -7.91
N LYS A 683 -9.54 22.24 -9.06
CA LYS A 683 -10.94 22.12 -9.47
C LYS A 683 -11.73 21.14 -8.59
N LYS A 684 -11.15 20.01 -8.20
CA LYS A 684 -11.75 19.07 -7.23
C LYS A 684 -12.16 19.76 -5.93
N PHE A 685 -11.35 20.72 -5.46
CA PHE A 685 -11.64 21.48 -4.25
C PHE A 685 -12.72 22.54 -4.43
N GLN A 686 -12.84 23.11 -5.63
CA GLN A 686 -13.96 24.00 -5.96
C GLN A 686 -15.28 23.25 -6.04
N ASP A 687 -15.27 22.03 -6.58
CA ASP A 687 -16.51 21.27 -6.83
C ASP A 687 -17.05 20.55 -5.60
N PHE A 688 -16.16 20.07 -4.72
CA PHE A 688 -16.57 19.25 -3.58
C PHE A 688 -15.95 19.68 -2.25
N SER A 689 -14.87 20.47 -2.28
CA SER A 689 -14.10 20.90 -1.11
C SER A 689 -13.77 19.74 -0.15
N PRO A 690 -13.11 18.68 -0.63
CA PRO A 690 -12.85 17.49 0.17
C PRO A 690 -11.95 17.81 1.37
N ASP A 691 -12.17 17.09 2.47
CA ASP A 691 -11.25 17.02 3.61
C ASP A 691 -10.08 16.08 3.32
N LEU A 692 -10.27 15.16 2.36
CA LEU A 692 -9.24 14.28 1.82
C LEU A 692 -9.48 14.04 0.33
N SER A 693 -8.49 14.34 -0.52
CA SER A 693 -8.47 13.97 -1.93
C SER A 693 -7.41 12.90 -2.16
N LEU A 694 -7.82 11.73 -2.64
CA LEU A 694 -6.94 10.61 -2.98
C LEU A 694 -6.79 10.53 -4.50
N ASN A 695 -5.55 10.48 -4.99
CA ASN A 695 -5.24 10.26 -6.41
C ASN A 695 -4.59 8.87 -6.54
N VAL A 696 -5.25 7.93 -7.20
CA VAL A 696 -4.82 6.52 -7.27
C VAL A 696 -4.30 6.19 -8.67
N THR A 697 -2.99 5.99 -8.80
CA THR A 697 -2.36 5.75 -10.10
C THR A 697 -1.28 4.66 -10.02
N GLY A 698 -0.74 4.25 -11.17
CA GLY A 698 0.46 3.40 -11.19
C GLY A 698 1.67 4.11 -10.58
N ASN A 699 2.56 3.34 -9.95
CA ASN A 699 3.74 3.85 -9.24
C ASN A 699 4.79 4.52 -10.15
N GLU A 700 4.69 4.35 -11.47
CA GLU A 700 5.59 4.95 -12.47
C GLU A 700 5.61 6.49 -12.41
N ILE A 701 4.55 7.12 -11.92
CA ILE A 701 4.41 8.59 -11.83
C ILE A 701 4.56 9.14 -10.40
N ASN A 702 5.07 8.34 -9.46
CA ASN A 702 5.31 8.80 -8.08
C ASN A 702 6.25 10.02 -8.01
N GLU A 703 7.34 10.04 -8.79
CA GLU A 703 8.28 11.18 -8.82
C GLU A 703 7.64 12.46 -9.38
N TYR A 704 6.70 12.28 -10.31
CA TYR A 704 5.93 13.38 -10.86
C TYR A 704 5.06 14.03 -9.78
N PHE A 705 4.35 13.24 -8.96
CA PHE A 705 3.54 13.76 -7.86
C PHE A 705 4.37 14.45 -6.76
N LYS A 706 5.63 14.03 -6.54
CA LYS A 706 6.53 14.75 -5.61
C LYS A 706 6.79 16.19 -6.06
N VAL A 707 7.07 16.39 -7.35
CA VAL A 707 7.25 17.74 -7.93
C VAL A 707 5.96 18.52 -7.84
N LEU A 708 4.84 17.91 -8.23
CA LEU A 708 3.53 18.54 -8.15
C LEU A 708 3.20 19.00 -6.73
N PHE A 709 3.35 18.17 -5.70
CA PHE A 709 3.08 18.57 -4.32
C PHE A 709 4.01 19.69 -3.82
N ALA A 710 5.26 19.73 -4.30
CA ALA A 710 6.16 20.84 -4.00
C ALA A 710 5.66 22.16 -4.61
N VAL A 711 5.09 22.11 -5.81
CA VAL A 711 4.45 23.27 -6.45
C VAL A 711 3.14 23.63 -5.73
N MET A 712 2.26 22.66 -5.49
CA MET A 712 0.97 22.89 -4.82
C MET A 712 1.13 23.51 -3.45
N ARG A 713 2.13 23.10 -2.64
CA ARG A 713 2.40 23.74 -1.33
C ARG A 713 2.74 25.23 -1.42
N ARG A 714 3.20 25.71 -2.57
CA ARG A 714 3.54 27.12 -2.79
C ARG A 714 2.37 27.92 -3.35
N VAL A 715 1.59 27.32 -4.26
CA VAL A 715 0.55 28.04 -5.02
C VAL A 715 -0.87 27.77 -4.53
N ILE A 716 -1.12 26.61 -3.92
CA ILE A 716 -2.43 26.17 -3.38
C ILE A 716 -2.25 25.34 -2.08
N PRO A 717 -1.65 25.88 -1.01
CA PRO A 717 -1.23 25.12 0.17
C PRO A 717 -2.34 24.35 0.87
N GLU A 718 -3.56 24.89 0.94
CA GLU A 718 -4.72 24.21 1.56
C GLU A 718 -5.12 22.95 0.79
N VAL A 719 -5.08 23.00 -0.54
CA VAL A 719 -5.32 21.84 -1.41
C VAL A 719 -4.22 20.81 -1.19
N ALA A 720 -2.95 21.25 -1.19
CA ALA A 720 -1.80 20.36 -0.99
C ALA A 720 -1.85 19.60 0.33
N ALA A 721 -2.26 20.26 1.42
CA ALA A 721 -2.36 19.66 2.75
C ALA A 721 -3.39 18.52 2.82
N LYS A 722 -4.43 18.56 1.99
CA LYS A 722 -5.55 17.62 1.98
C LYS A 722 -5.52 16.61 0.83
N THR A 723 -4.56 16.70 -0.08
CA THR A 723 -4.38 15.75 -1.18
C THR A 723 -3.33 14.70 -0.84
N ARG A 724 -3.56 13.44 -1.23
CA ARG A 724 -2.61 12.32 -1.13
C ARG A 724 -2.55 11.57 -2.44
N HIS A 725 -1.35 11.08 -2.78
CA HIS A 725 -1.13 10.23 -3.94
C HIS A 725 -0.89 8.79 -3.48
N ILE A 726 -1.60 7.85 -4.10
CA ILE A 726 -1.53 6.42 -3.81
C ILE A 726 -1.07 5.71 -5.08
N GLY A 727 0.20 5.32 -5.09
CA GLY A 727 0.78 4.49 -6.13
C GLY A 727 0.43 3.02 -5.93
N HIS A 728 -0.07 2.32 -6.95
CA HIS A 728 -0.10 0.86 -6.97
C HIS A 728 1.03 0.31 -7.85
N GLY A 729 1.43 -0.95 -7.60
CA GLY A 729 2.48 -1.58 -8.39
C GLY A 729 2.03 -1.99 -9.80
N MET A 730 2.96 -2.58 -10.54
CA MET A 730 2.71 -3.12 -11.87
C MET A 730 2.26 -4.58 -11.79
N MET A 731 1.26 -4.94 -12.60
CA MET A 731 0.87 -6.34 -12.79
C MET A 731 1.79 -6.99 -13.85
N ARG A 732 2.19 -8.24 -13.63
CA ARG A 732 2.96 -9.07 -14.57
C ARG A 732 2.35 -10.47 -14.65
N LEU A 733 2.49 -11.13 -15.78
CA LEU A 733 2.20 -12.55 -15.91
C LEU A 733 3.49 -13.38 -15.64
N PRO A 734 3.39 -14.64 -15.20
CA PRO A 734 4.55 -15.50 -14.91
C PRO A 734 5.54 -15.64 -16.08
N GLN A 735 5.06 -15.52 -17.32
CA GLN A 735 5.87 -15.65 -18.54
C GLN A 735 6.73 -14.41 -18.88
N GLY A 736 6.71 -13.36 -18.06
CA GLY A 736 7.61 -12.20 -18.17
C GLY A 736 6.98 -10.90 -18.66
N LYS A 737 7.83 -9.94 -19.06
CA LYS A 737 7.45 -8.53 -19.27
C LYS A 737 6.64 -8.34 -20.57
N MET A 738 5.47 -7.72 -20.42
CA MET A 738 4.51 -7.44 -21.49
C MET A 738 5.03 -6.27 -22.37
N SER A 739 5.19 -6.49 -23.68
CA SER A 739 5.70 -5.47 -24.61
C SER A 739 4.55 -4.62 -25.16
N SER A 740 4.54 -3.32 -24.82
CA SER A 740 3.66 -2.32 -25.42
C SER A 740 4.09 -1.86 -26.82
N ARG A 741 5.24 -2.33 -27.33
CA ARG A 741 5.89 -1.82 -28.54
C ARG A 741 5.66 -2.69 -29.78
N THR A 742 4.99 -3.83 -29.65
CA THR A 742 4.74 -4.80 -30.73
C THR A 742 3.27 -4.85 -31.18
N GLY A 743 2.39 -4.05 -30.58
CA GLY A 743 0.95 -4.04 -30.88
C GLY A 743 0.10 -4.95 -29.99
N ASP A 744 0.71 -5.79 -29.16
CA ASP A 744 0.00 -6.68 -28.21
C ASP A 744 0.03 -6.11 -26.78
N ILE A 745 -0.60 -4.95 -26.58
CA ILE A 745 -0.88 -4.47 -25.21
C ILE A 745 -2.02 -5.32 -24.66
N LEU A 746 -1.77 -6.06 -23.58
CA LEU A 746 -2.85 -6.78 -22.89
C LEU A 746 -3.83 -5.77 -22.27
N THR A 747 -5.06 -5.80 -22.76
CA THR A 747 -6.14 -4.94 -22.28
C THR A 747 -6.72 -5.47 -20.97
N GLY A 748 -7.32 -4.59 -20.17
CA GLY A 748 -8.06 -5.00 -18.98
C GLY A 748 -9.26 -5.89 -19.34
N GLU A 749 -9.92 -5.60 -20.47
CA GLU A 749 -11.02 -6.42 -20.97
C GLU A 749 -10.56 -7.83 -21.35
N TRP A 750 -9.41 -7.97 -22.04
CA TRP A 750 -8.84 -9.28 -22.34
C TRP A 750 -8.62 -10.11 -21.08
N LEU A 751 -8.07 -9.52 -20.01
CA LEU A 751 -7.83 -10.23 -18.76
C LEU A 751 -9.15 -10.73 -18.15
N ILE A 752 -10.19 -9.89 -18.14
CA ILE A 752 -11.50 -10.26 -17.62
C ILE A 752 -12.09 -11.42 -18.43
N GLU A 753 -12.08 -11.33 -19.77
CA GLU A 753 -12.61 -12.38 -20.64
C GLU A 753 -11.83 -13.70 -20.54
N GLU A 754 -10.50 -13.63 -20.42
CA GLU A 754 -9.65 -14.82 -20.30
C GLU A 754 -9.88 -15.53 -18.96
N VAL A 755 -9.96 -14.80 -17.85
CA VAL A 755 -10.28 -15.37 -16.54
C VAL A 755 -11.71 -15.94 -16.53
N LYS A 756 -12.68 -15.20 -17.07
CA LYS A 756 -14.08 -15.64 -17.18
C LYS A 756 -14.22 -16.93 -17.99
N LYS A 757 -13.55 -17.00 -19.14
CA LYS A 757 -13.56 -18.20 -20.00
C LYS A 757 -13.05 -19.42 -19.24
N ARG A 758 -11.97 -19.30 -18.48
CA ARG A 758 -11.42 -20.40 -17.67
C ARG A 758 -12.41 -20.88 -16.61
N VAL A 759 -13.10 -19.95 -15.93
CA VAL A 759 -14.14 -20.31 -14.95
C VAL A 759 -15.31 -21.00 -15.65
N TYR A 760 -15.76 -20.48 -16.79
CA TYR A 760 -16.87 -21.07 -17.55
C TYR A 760 -16.52 -22.49 -18.04
N ASP A 761 -15.32 -22.69 -18.60
CA ASP A 761 -14.83 -24.01 -19.02
C ASP A 761 -14.74 -24.99 -17.84
N TYR A 762 -14.34 -24.52 -16.66
CA TYR A 762 -14.35 -25.32 -15.43
C TYR A 762 -15.77 -25.73 -15.03
N LEU A 763 -16.74 -24.81 -15.06
CA LEU A 763 -18.15 -25.11 -14.77
C LEU A 763 -18.75 -26.13 -15.76
N GLN A 764 -18.38 -26.05 -17.04
CA GLN A 764 -18.83 -27.04 -18.02
C GLN A 764 -18.25 -28.43 -17.76
N LYS A 765 -16.95 -28.51 -17.45
CA LYS A 765 -16.25 -29.78 -17.19
C LYS A 765 -16.68 -30.46 -15.89
N SER A 766 -17.08 -29.69 -14.88
CA SER A 766 -17.49 -30.21 -13.57
C SER A 766 -18.91 -30.83 -13.57
N GLY A 767 -19.62 -30.82 -14.71
CA GLY A 767 -20.99 -31.34 -14.79
C GLY A 767 -22.00 -30.45 -14.05
N SER A 768 -21.76 -29.13 -14.07
CA SER A 768 -22.59 -28.14 -13.39
C SER A 768 -24.08 -28.29 -13.69
N LYS A 769 -24.91 -28.14 -12.63
CA LYS A 769 -26.38 -28.19 -12.72
C LYS A 769 -27.00 -26.84 -13.13
N TYR A 770 -26.19 -25.81 -13.29
CA TYR A 770 -26.66 -24.46 -13.63
C TYR A 770 -26.97 -24.35 -15.13
N SER A 771 -27.99 -23.57 -15.48
CA SER A 771 -28.28 -23.21 -16.86
C SER A 771 -27.12 -22.39 -17.48
N LYS A 772 -27.05 -22.31 -18.81
CA LYS A 772 -26.00 -21.51 -19.50
C LYS A 772 -25.98 -20.05 -19.03
N GLU A 773 -27.14 -19.45 -18.82
CA GLU A 773 -27.24 -18.06 -18.35
C GLU A 773 -26.74 -17.89 -16.90
N GLU A 774 -27.02 -18.86 -16.03
CA GLU A 774 -26.50 -18.87 -14.66
C GLU A 774 -24.98 -19.09 -14.64
N GLN A 775 -24.47 -20.00 -15.49
CA GLN A 775 -23.03 -20.23 -15.63
C GLN A 775 -22.29 -18.97 -16.07
N GLU A 776 -22.84 -18.22 -17.03
CA GLU A 776 -22.29 -16.93 -17.47
C GLU A 776 -22.24 -15.91 -16.34
N LYS A 777 -23.33 -15.79 -15.55
CA LYS A 777 -23.39 -14.88 -14.39
C LYS A 777 -22.40 -15.27 -13.29
N ILE A 778 -22.27 -16.56 -13.01
CA ILE A 778 -21.29 -17.07 -12.03
C ILE A 778 -19.87 -16.79 -12.54
N ALA A 779 -19.58 -17.12 -13.80
CA ALA A 779 -18.27 -16.92 -14.39
C ALA A 779 -17.84 -15.45 -14.38
N GLU A 780 -18.75 -14.51 -14.70
CA GLU A 780 -18.49 -13.07 -14.62
C GLU A 780 -18.10 -12.65 -13.20
N LYS A 781 -18.91 -13.00 -12.20
CA LYS A 781 -18.68 -12.62 -10.81
C LYS A 781 -17.39 -13.20 -10.24
N VAL A 782 -17.12 -14.47 -10.53
CA VAL A 782 -15.91 -15.16 -10.07
C VAL A 782 -14.67 -14.59 -10.74
N ALA A 783 -14.74 -14.22 -12.02
CA ALA A 783 -13.63 -13.58 -12.72
C ALA A 783 -13.29 -12.20 -12.14
N ILE A 784 -14.29 -11.35 -11.92
CA ILE A 784 -14.09 -10.05 -11.28
C ILE A 784 -13.54 -10.20 -9.87
N ALA A 785 -14.05 -11.16 -9.09
CA ALA A 785 -13.56 -11.47 -7.75
C ALA A 785 -12.09 -11.90 -7.77
N ALA A 786 -11.71 -12.82 -8.66
CA ALA A 786 -10.33 -13.28 -8.81
C ALA A 786 -9.38 -12.13 -9.13
N ILE A 787 -9.74 -11.27 -10.08
CA ILE A 787 -8.91 -10.14 -10.51
C ILE A 787 -8.78 -9.11 -9.39
N LYS A 788 -9.90 -8.60 -8.87
CA LYS A 788 -9.89 -7.56 -7.84
C LYS A 788 -9.22 -8.05 -6.56
N TYR A 789 -9.50 -9.26 -6.12
CA TYR A 789 -8.88 -9.79 -4.91
C TYR A 789 -7.36 -9.95 -5.07
N SER A 790 -6.89 -10.48 -6.20
CA SER A 790 -5.45 -10.59 -6.47
C SER A 790 -4.75 -9.23 -6.48
N PHE A 791 -5.43 -8.17 -6.93
CA PHE A 791 -4.92 -6.80 -6.91
C PHE A 791 -4.89 -6.23 -5.48
N LEU A 792 -5.99 -6.40 -4.74
CA LEU A 792 -6.19 -5.76 -3.44
C LEU A 792 -5.46 -6.46 -2.29
N ARG A 793 -5.13 -7.75 -2.41
CA ARG A 793 -4.40 -8.49 -1.36
C ARG A 793 -2.92 -8.10 -1.26
N VAL A 794 -2.38 -7.42 -2.27
CA VAL A 794 -0.99 -6.95 -2.30
C VAL A 794 -0.89 -5.60 -1.59
N ALA A 795 0.09 -5.46 -0.69
CA ALA A 795 0.33 -4.19 -0.02
C ALA A 795 0.82 -3.13 -1.03
N LEU A 796 0.18 -1.97 -1.05
CA LEU A 796 0.58 -0.87 -1.94
C LEU A 796 1.92 -0.27 -1.48
N PRO A 797 2.86 0.07 -2.39
CA PRO A 797 2.75 0.12 -3.86
C PRO A 797 3.39 -1.10 -4.57
N ALA A 798 3.40 -2.30 -3.97
CA ALA A 798 4.16 -3.43 -4.50
C ALA A 798 3.62 -3.99 -5.82
N ASP A 799 4.53 -4.49 -6.67
CA ASP A 799 4.21 -5.19 -7.93
C ASP A 799 3.47 -6.52 -7.65
N LEU A 800 2.63 -6.94 -8.60
CA LEU A 800 1.87 -8.19 -8.54
C LEU A 800 2.26 -9.11 -9.71
N VAL A 801 2.51 -10.39 -9.41
CA VAL A 801 2.51 -11.45 -10.41
C VAL A 801 1.12 -12.10 -10.41
N PHE A 802 0.36 -11.90 -11.48
CA PHE A 802 -0.96 -12.49 -11.66
C PHE A 802 -0.82 -13.88 -12.28
N ASP A 803 -0.84 -14.89 -11.41
CA ASP A 803 -0.92 -16.28 -11.82
C ASP A 803 -2.38 -16.74 -11.84
N PHE A 804 -2.81 -17.32 -12.96
CA PHE A 804 -4.20 -17.68 -13.17
C PHE A 804 -4.66 -18.83 -12.27
N ASP A 805 -3.80 -19.82 -12.04
CA ASP A 805 -4.17 -21.02 -11.29
C ASP A 805 -4.37 -20.68 -9.81
N THR A 806 -3.44 -19.93 -9.23
CA THR A 806 -3.54 -19.43 -7.86
C THR A 806 -4.69 -18.43 -7.69
N SER A 807 -4.91 -17.53 -8.65
CA SER A 807 -5.99 -16.53 -8.57
C SER A 807 -7.39 -17.13 -8.71
N LEU A 808 -7.52 -18.26 -9.42
CA LEU A 808 -8.78 -18.98 -9.61
C LEU A 808 -9.03 -20.11 -8.62
N SER A 809 -8.06 -20.40 -7.74
CA SER A 809 -8.15 -21.53 -6.83
C SER A 809 -9.34 -21.42 -5.88
N LEU A 810 -10.04 -22.54 -5.63
CA LEU A 810 -11.04 -22.67 -4.56
C LEU A 810 -10.42 -23.15 -3.24
N GLU A 811 -9.09 -23.19 -3.18
CA GLU A 811 -8.29 -23.52 -2.00
C GLU A 811 -7.14 -22.52 -1.88
N GLY A 812 -6.97 -21.88 -0.72
CA GLY A 812 -5.95 -20.86 -0.54
C GLY A 812 -6.48 -19.43 -0.64
N ASP A 813 -5.56 -18.47 -0.58
CA ASP A 813 -5.86 -17.03 -0.47
C ASP A 813 -6.26 -16.42 -1.82
N SER A 814 -7.54 -16.56 -2.19
CA SER A 814 -8.10 -16.10 -3.47
C SER A 814 -9.52 -15.53 -3.33
N GLY A 815 -9.93 -14.70 -4.29
CA GLY A 815 -11.31 -14.20 -4.37
C GLY A 815 -12.37 -15.31 -4.53
N PRO A 816 -12.16 -16.28 -5.44
CA PRO A 816 -13.06 -17.43 -5.59
C PRO A 816 -13.20 -18.28 -4.32
N TYR A 817 -12.14 -18.44 -3.52
CA TYR A 817 -12.23 -19.13 -2.22
C TYR A 817 -13.20 -18.43 -1.25
N LEU A 818 -13.16 -17.09 -1.20
CA LEU A 818 -14.08 -16.31 -0.37
C LEU A 818 -15.52 -16.42 -0.88
N LEU A 819 -15.74 -16.29 -2.19
CA LEU A 819 -17.07 -16.47 -2.80
C LEU A 819 -17.64 -17.86 -2.54
N TYR A 820 -16.82 -18.89 -2.66
CA TYR A 820 -17.20 -20.26 -2.41
C TYR A 820 -17.56 -20.49 -0.93
N THR A 821 -16.80 -19.90 0.00
CA THR A 821 -17.11 -19.95 1.43
C THR A 821 -18.43 -19.24 1.75
N TYR A 822 -18.69 -18.07 1.15
CA TYR A 822 -19.99 -17.40 1.25
C TYR A 822 -21.13 -18.28 0.71
N ALA A 823 -21.00 -18.82 -0.51
CA ALA A 823 -22.00 -19.69 -1.11
C ALA A 823 -22.26 -20.96 -0.28
N ARG A 824 -21.23 -21.51 0.38
CA ARG A 824 -21.34 -22.62 1.33
C ARG A 824 -22.19 -22.23 2.54
N CYS A 825 -21.94 -21.08 3.16
CA CYS A 825 -22.78 -20.58 4.27
C CYS A 825 -24.24 -20.47 3.83
N ARG A 826 -24.51 -19.84 2.68
CA ARG A 826 -25.86 -19.70 2.11
C ARG A 826 -26.51 -21.05 1.82
N SER A 827 -25.73 -22.04 1.39
CA SER A 827 -26.21 -23.42 1.18
C SER A 827 -26.67 -24.07 2.48
N VAL A 828 -25.91 -23.92 3.57
CA VAL A 828 -26.30 -24.42 4.91
C VAL A 828 -27.60 -23.76 5.38
N LEU A 829 -27.71 -22.44 5.26
CA LEU A 829 -28.91 -21.70 5.67
C LEU A 829 -30.15 -22.14 4.88
N ARG A 830 -30.03 -22.33 3.56
CA ARG A 830 -31.14 -22.85 2.74
C ARG A 830 -31.56 -24.27 3.15
N LYS A 831 -30.60 -25.15 3.47
CA LYS A 831 -30.91 -26.49 3.98
C LYS A 831 -31.63 -26.42 5.32
N ALA A 832 -31.27 -25.46 6.17
CA ALA A 832 -31.94 -25.22 7.45
C ALA A 832 -33.42 -24.84 7.25
N VAL A 833 -33.71 -23.92 6.31
CA VAL A 833 -35.08 -23.53 5.94
C VAL A 833 -35.87 -24.69 5.33
N ALA A 834 -35.24 -25.47 4.45
CA ALA A 834 -35.92 -26.63 3.84
C ALA A 834 -36.25 -27.73 4.87
N ALA A 835 -35.57 -27.75 6.01
CA ALA A 835 -35.82 -28.67 7.10
C ALA A 835 -36.93 -28.21 8.07
N THR A 836 -37.49 -27.01 7.90
CA THR A 836 -38.61 -26.48 8.71
C THR A 836 -39.93 -26.54 7.94
N SER A 837 -40.97 -27.09 8.57
CA SER A 837 -42.24 -27.43 7.92
C SER A 837 -43.14 -26.22 7.58
N ASP A 838 -42.87 -25.06 8.18
CA ASP A 838 -43.65 -23.83 8.05
C ASP A 838 -43.15 -22.87 6.94
N GLY A 839 -42.03 -23.20 6.26
CA GLY A 839 -41.39 -22.31 5.30
C GLY A 839 -40.83 -21.02 5.93
N GLY A 840 -40.61 -21.01 7.25
CA GLY A 840 -40.15 -19.86 8.03
C GLY A 840 -38.66 -19.51 7.88
N SER A 841 -38.22 -18.51 8.64
CA SER A 841 -36.82 -18.06 8.72
C SER A 841 -35.88 -19.17 9.20
N ALA A 842 -34.67 -19.23 8.63
CA ALA A 842 -33.62 -20.18 9.03
C ALA A 842 -33.28 -20.11 10.54
N LEU A 843 -33.53 -18.98 11.20
CA LEU A 843 -33.17 -18.68 12.58
C LEU A 843 -34.38 -18.53 13.52
N GLY A 844 -35.62 -18.79 13.06
CA GLY A 844 -36.83 -18.32 13.76
C GLY A 844 -37.05 -16.81 13.53
N GLY A 845 -38.16 -16.26 14.03
CA GLY A 845 -38.57 -14.87 13.76
C GLY A 845 -37.55 -13.77 14.16
N ASP A 846 -37.79 -12.54 13.68
CA ASP A 846 -36.91 -11.36 13.63
C ASP A 846 -36.33 -10.84 14.99
N SER A 847 -36.45 -11.55 16.12
CA SER A 847 -36.22 -10.95 17.45
C SER A 847 -35.67 -11.84 18.57
N SER A 848 -35.15 -13.05 18.33
CA SER A 848 -34.47 -13.82 19.40
C SER A 848 -32.96 -13.64 19.31
N GLU A 849 -32.37 -12.85 20.22
CA GLU A 849 -30.94 -12.85 20.45
C GLU A 849 -30.49 -14.27 20.79
N VAL A 850 -29.41 -14.73 20.17
CA VAL A 850 -28.90 -16.06 20.41
C VAL A 850 -27.95 -16.02 21.59
N SER A 851 -28.12 -16.96 22.53
CA SER A 851 -27.26 -17.15 23.69
C SER A 851 -26.59 -18.52 23.63
N HIS A 852 -25.34 -18.60 24.07
CA HIS A 852 -24.63 -19.85 24.24
C HIS A 852 -23.69 -19.72 25.44
N GLU A 853 -23.63 -20.73 26.32
CA GLU A 853 -22.92 -20.60 27.59
C GLU A 853 -21.41 -20.79 27.47
N VAL A 854 -20.96 -21.74 26.64
CA VAL A 854 -19.54 -22.06 26.47
C VAL A 854 -19.24 -22.32 25.00
N LEU A 855 -18.34 -21.52 24.40
CA LEU A 855 -17.90 -21.70 23.02
C LEU A 855 -16.82 -22.77 22.93
N ASN A 856 -16.94 -23.69 21.98
CA ASN A 856 -15.82 -24.57 21.65
C ASN A 856 -14.70 -23.78 20.92
N PRO A 857 -13.47 -24.33 20.79
CA PRO A 857 -12.35 -23.59 20.21
C PRO A 857 -12.61 -23.03 18.81
N GLU A 858 -13.29 -23.79 17.94
CA GLU A 858 -13.62 -23.34 16.59
C GLU A 858 -14.75 -22.30 16.56
N GLU A 859 -15.79 -22.46 17.39
CA GLU A 859 -16.85 -21.45 17.57
C GLU A 859 -16.27 -20.13 18.09
N ARG A 860 -15.39 -20.20 19.10
CA ARG A 860 -14.70 -19.03 19.66
C ARG A 860 -13.82 -18.35 18.63
N SER A 861 -13.10 -19.12 17.81
CA SER A 861 -12.24 -18.57 16.74
C SER A 861 -13.05 -17.76 15.73
N VAL A 862 -14.19 -18.28 15.27
CA VAL A 862 -15.07 -17.56 14.34
C VAL A 862 -15.71 -16.35 15.02
N ALA A 863 -16.23 -16.49 16.24
CA ALA A 863 -16.84 -15.40 16.99
C ALA A 863 -15.85 -14.24 17.26
N ARG A 864 -14.59 -14.56 17.58
CA ARG A 864 -13.50 -13.59 17.70
C ARG A 864 -13.25 -12.84 16.40
N LEU A 865 -13.17 -13.54 15.27
CA LEU A 865 -12.96 -12.85 13.99
C LEU A 865 -14.14 -11.97 13.62
N ILE A 866 -15.39 -12.39 13.90
CA ILE A 866 -16.57 -11.55 13.69
C ILE A 866 -16.49 -10.25 14.53
N SER A 867 -16.06 -10.32 15.79
CA SER A 867 -15.96 -9.13 16.66
C SER A 867 -14.89 -8.13 16.21
N LEU A 868 -13.88 -8.56 15.44
CA LEU A 868 -12.81 -7.70 14.92
C LEU A 868 -13.15 -6.99 13.60
N TYR A 869 -14.30 -7.29 12.99
CA TYR A 869 -14.64 -6.79 11.64
C TYR A 869 -14.59 -5.27 11.54
N SER A 870 -15.25 -4.57 12.46
CA SER A 870 -15.37 -3.10 12.45
C SER A 870 -14.01 -2.42 12.61
N ASP A 871 -13.14 -2.98 13.45
CA ASP A 871 -11.76 -2.53 13.66
C ASP A 871 -10.90 -2.70 12.42
N ILE A 872 -11.00 -3.83 11.73
CA ILE A 872 -10.26 -4.08 10.49
C ILE A 872 -10.71 -3.13 9.37
N VAL A 873 -12.02 -2.89 9.22
CA VAL A 873 -12.55 -1.94 8.23
C VAL A 873 -12.04 -0.53 8.52
N ALA A 874 -12.11 -0.10 9.79
CA ALA A 874 -11.60 1.20 10.22
C ALA A 874 -10.10 1.35 9.97
N GLN A 875 -9.34 0.30 10.24
CA GLN A 875 -7.90 0.25 10.01
C GLN A 875 -7.56 0.29 8.52
N ALA A 876 -8.25 -0.49 7.68
CA ALA A 876 -8.04 -0.51 6.24
C ALA A 876 -8.34 0.85 5.59
N ALA A 877 -9.42 1.52 6.03
CA ALA A 877 -9.75 2.87 5.60
C ALA A 877 -8.70 3.89 6.07
N GLY A 878 -8.40 3.89 7.37
CA GLY A 878 -7.46 4.84 7.98
C GLY A 878 -6.02 4.69 7.50
N GLU A 879 -5.58 3.50 7.12
CA GLU A 879 -4.23 3.28 6.59
C GLU A 879 -4.17 3.25 5.05
N LEU A 880 -5.29 3.45 4.36
CA LEU A 880 -5.42 3.33 2.91
C LEU A 880 -4.92 1.95 2.40
N ALA A 881 -5.21 0.89 3.16
CA ALA A 881 -4.65 -0.45 3.02
C ALA A 881 -5.73 -1.53 2.86
N PRO A 882 -6.38 -1.65 1.68
CA PRO A 882 -7.38 -2.68 1.40
C PRO A 882 -6.91 -4.11 1.65
N ASN A 883 -5.60 -4.38 1.51
CA ASN A 883 -5.00 -5.69 1.73
C ASN A 883 -5.24 -6.24 3.14
N LYS A 884 -5.39 -5.37 4.15
CA LYS A 884 -5.73 -5.78 5.52
C LYS A 884 -7.11 -6.44 5.59
N LEU A 885 -8.07 -5.90 4.85
CA LEU A 885 -9.41 -6.50 4.75
C LEU A 885 -9.36 -7.83 4.00
N CYS A 886 -8.55 -7.96 2.94
CA CYS A 886 -8.32 -9.24 2.25
C CYS A 886 -7.82 -10.32 3.23
N THR A 887 -6.73 -10.04 3.95
CA THR A 887 -6.16 -10.97 4.93
C THR A 887 -7.17 -11.39 5.98
N TYR A 888 -7.95 -10.44 6.51
CA TYR A 888 -8.99 -10.72 7.49
C TYR A 888 -10.10 -11.63 6.93
N LEU A 889 -10.63 -11.34 5.73
CA LEU A 889 -11.70 -12.15 5.14
C LEU A 889 -11.22 -13.57 4.84
N TYR A 890 -9.96 -13.72 4.44
CA TYR A 890 -9.33 -15.03 4.28
C TYR A 890 -9.24 -15.80 5.59
N GLN A 891 -8.78 -15.15 6.67
CA GLN A 891 -8.72 -15.77 8.00
C GLN A 891 -10.11 -16.19 8.51
N LEU A 892 -11.14 -15.33 8.31
CA LEU A 892 -12.52 -15.66 8.67
C LEU A 892 -13.04 -16.87 7.88
N ALA A 893 -12.77 -16.91 6.57
CA ALA A 893 -13.16 -18.03 5.73
C ALA A 893 -12.44 -19.33 6.14
N GLN A 894 -11.16 -19.27 6.49
CA GLN A 894 -10.42 -20.43 7.02
C GLN A 894 -11.00 -20.93 8.35
N ALA A 895 -11.24 -20.02 9.30
CA ALA A 895 -11.81 -20.36 10.61
C ALA A 895 -13.19 -20.99 10.47
N PHE A 896 -14.06 -20.42 9.63
CA PHE A 896 -15.38 -20.97 9.36
C PHE A 896 -15.32 -22.34 8.69
N ASN A 897 -14.43 -22.52 7.70
CA ASN A 897 -14.31 -23.80 7.01
C ASN A 897 -13.79 -24.91 7.94
N LEU A 898 -12.89 -24.59 8.87
CA LEU A 898 -12.46 -25.50 9.92
C LEU A 898 -13.61 -25.85 10.88
N PHE A 899 -14.37 -24.85 11.33
CA PHE A 899 -15.57 -25.03 12.14
C PHE A 899 -16.59 -25.95 11.44
N TYR A 900 -16.91 -25.68 10.18
CA TYR A 900 -17.83 -26.46 9.36
C TYR A 900 -17.39 -27.92 9.19
N GLN A 901 -16.08 -28.16 9.06
CA GLN A 901 -15.53 -29.52 8.94
C GLN A 901 -15.61 -30.33 10.23
N LYS A 902 -15.39 -29.67 11.38
CA LYS A 902 -15.34 -30.36 12.68
C LYS A 902 -16.70 -30.52 13.36
N HIS A 903 -17.63 -29.60 13.11
CA HIS A 903 -18.87 -29.50 13.87
C HIS A 903 -20.10 -29.59 12.95
N SER A 904 -21.02 -30.51 13.25
CA SER A 904 -22.32 -30.53 12.58
C SER A 904 -23.14 -29.30 12.99
N ILE A 905 -23.60 -28.54 11.98
CA ILE A 905 -24.39 -27.33 12.19
C ILE A 905 -25.88 -27.66 12.42
N LEU A 906 -26.44 -28.58 11.62
CA LEU A 906 -27.87 -28.95 11.71
C LEU A 906 -28.15 -30.13 12.66
N GLY A 907 -27.11 -30.78 13.19
CA GLY A 907 -27.27 -32.00 13.99
C GLY A 907 -27.64 -33.24 13.16
N ASN A 908 -28.16 -34.28 13.81
CA ASN A 908 -28.46 -35.59 13.20
C ASN A 908 -29.93 -35.75 12.73
N SER A 909 -30.83 -34.83 13.10
CA SER A 909 -32.24 -34.86 12.66
C SER A 909 -32.42 -33.99 11.41
N THR A 910 -33.04 -34.55 10.39
CA THR A 910 -33.15 -33.94 9.04
C THR A 910 -34.47 -33.23 8.77
N VAL A 911 -35.47 -33.35 9.66
CA VAL A 911 -36.80 -32.72 9.52
C VAL A 911 -37.27 -32.24 10.89
N PHE A 912 -37.65 -30.96 10.98
CA PHE A 912 -38.22 -30.34 12.19
C PHE A 912 -39.61 -29.76 11.86
N SER A 913 -40.56 -29.89 12.78
CA SER A 913 -41.90 -29.31 12.61
C SER A 913 -41.85 -27.78 12.78
N ASP A 914 -40.94 -27.31 13.63
CA ASP A 914 -40.68 -25.91 13.97
C ASP A 914 -39.17 -25.69 14.19
N SER A 915 -38.64 -24.52 13.81
CA SER A 915 -37.28 -24.06 14.11
C SER A 915 -36.90 -24.16 15.60
N ARG A 916 -37.87 -24.09 16.51
CA ARG A 916 -37.75 -24.21 17.98
C ARG A 916 -37.50 -25.65 18.47
N GLU A 917 -37.66 -26.66 17.62
CA GLU A 917 -37.34 -28.06 17.95
C GLU A 917 -35.86 -28.40 17.74
N ARG A 918 -35.07 -27.50 17.12
CA ARG A 918 -33.61 -27.64 16.99
C ARG A 918 -32.93 -27.35 18.31
N SER A 919 -31.85 -28.07 18.61
CA SER A 919 -31.08 -27.82 19.83
C SER A 919 -30.51 -26.40 19.84
N ASP A 920 -30.37 -25.80 21.03
CA ASP A 920 -29.80 -24.46 21.20
C ASP A 920 -28.41 -24.35 20.56
N GLN A 921 -27.61 -25.42 20.63
CA GLN A 921 -26.31 -25.50 19.95
C GLN A 921 -26.45 -25.44 18.42
N ALA A 922 -27.41 -26.14 17.81
CA ALA A 922 -27.63 -26.08 16.37
C ALA A 922 -28.11 -24.69 15.92
N ASN A 923 -29.01 -24.07 16.70
CA ASN A 923 -29.47 -22.70 16.45
C ASN A 923 -28.31 -21.69 16.55
N PHE A 924 -27.44 -21.84 17.55
CA PHE A 924 -26.24 -21.00 17.68
C PHE A 924 -25.24 -21.18 16.54
N ARG A 925 -25.00 -22.41 16.10
CA ARG A 925 -24.12 -22.70 14.95
C ARG A 925 -24.67 -22.15 13.65
N LEU A 926 -26.00 -22.17 13.47
CA LEU A 926 -26.66 -21.51 12.36
C LEU A 926 -26.50 -19.99 12.42
N ALA A 927 -26.61 -19.40 13.61
CA ALA A 927 -26.38 -17.98 13.84
C ALA A 927 -24.94 -17.56 13.49
N ILE A 928 -23.93 -18.31 13.94
CA ILE A 928 -22.53 -18.13 13.52
C ILE A 928 -22.40 -18.19 12.00
N THR A 929 -23.06 -19.15 11.36
CA THR A 929 -23.01 -19.34 9.90
C THR A 929 -23.62 -18.15 9.15
N ALA A 930 -24.77 -17.66 9.62
CA ALA A 930 -25.43 -16.48 9.05
C ALA A 930 -24.61 -15.20 9.26
N ALA A 931 -24.06 -15.00 10.46
CA ALA A 931 -23.18 -13.87 10.75
C ALA A 931 -21.91 -13.91 9.89
N THR A 932 -21.30 -15.08 9.72
CA THR A 932 -20.14 -15.26 8.83
C THR A 932 -20.49 -14.91 7.38
N ALA A 933 -21.64 -15.37 6.88
CA ALA A 933 -22.10 -15.02 5.54
C ALA A 933 -22.28 -13.51 5.38
N GLN A 934 -22.86 -12.85 6.40
CA GLN A 934 -23.07 -11.40 6.39
C GLN A 934 -21.74 -10.63 6.40
N VAL A 935 -20.79 -11.03 7.24
CA VAL A 935 -19.46 -10.39 7.32
C VAL A 935 -18.69 -10.57 5.99
N LEU A 936 -18.70 -11.78 5.42
CA LEU A 936 -18.09 -12.03 4.11
C LEU A 936 -18.75 -11.20 3.00
N HIS A 937 -20.08 -11.13 2.98
CA HIS A 937 -20.83 -10.31 2.03
C HIS A 937 -20.41 -8.84 2.12
N ASN A 938 -20.42 -8.29 3.33
CA ASN A 938 -20.07 -6.89 3.56
C ASN A 938 -18.60 -6.62 3.21
N GLY A 939 -17.67 -7.47 3.66
CA GLY A 939 -16.25 -7.33 3.34
C GLY A 939 -15.95 -7.40 1.85
N LEU A 940 -16.53 -8.36 1.13
CA LEU A 940 -16.39 -8.47 -0.33
C LEU A 940 -16.98 -7.25 -1.04
N TYR A 941 -18.12 -6.73 -0.57
CA TYR A 941 -18.67 -5.48 -1.07
C TYR A 941 -17.67 -4.31 -0.91
N LEU A 942 -16.99 -4.18 0.24
CA LEU A 942 -15.98 -3.13 0.45
C LEU A 942 -14.73 -3.29 -0.43
N LEU A 943 -14.44 -4.50 -0.89
CA LEU A 943 -13.41 -4.78 -1.90
C LEU A 943 -13.90 -4.54 -3.35
N GLY A 944 -15.16 -4.11 -3.53
CA GLY A 944 -15.74 -3.93 -4.85
C GLY A 944 -16.10 -5.24 -5.56
N ILE A 945 -16.30 -6.33 -4.80
CA ILE A 945 -16.58 -7.68 -5.31
C ILE A 945 -18.04 -8.04 -5.03
N GLU A 946 -18.76 -8.48 -6.06
CA GLU A 946 -20.13 -9.00 -5.91
C GLU A 946 -20.13 -10.46 -5.47
N THR A 947 -21.06 -10.82 -4.59
CA THR A 947 -21.24 -12.20 -4.13
C THR A 947 -22.10 -13.04 -5.08
N VAL A 948 -22.06 -14.36 -4.86
CA VAL A 948 -22.85 -15.38 -5.56
C VAL A 948 -23.72 -16.15 -4.55
N GLU A 949 -25.02 -16.30 -4.82
CA GLU A 949 -25.91 -17.05 -3.93
C GLU A 949 -25.68 -18.57 -3.98
N LYS A 950 -25.18 -19.04 -5.13
CA LYS A 950 -24.84 -20.44 -5.40
C LYS A 950 -23.58 -20.45 -6.28
N MET A 951 -22.66 -21.35 -5.96
CA MET A 951 -21.41 -21.56 -6.69
C MET A 951 -21.11 -23.04 -6.67
#